data_AF-A0A6I4ZN44-F1
#
_entry.id   AF-A0A6I4ZN44-F1
#
_cell.length_a   1.000
_cell.length_b   1.000
_cell.length_c   1.000
_cell.angle_alpha   90.00
_cell.angle_beta   90.00
_cell.angle_gamma   90.00
#
_symmetry.space_group_name_H-M   'P 1'
#
loop_
_entity.id
_entity.type
_entity.pdbx_description
1 polymer ?
#
loop_
_entity_poly.entity_id
_entity_poly.type
_entity_poly.pdbx_seq_one_letter_code
_entity_poly.pdbx_strand_id
1 'polypeptide(L)'
;MTGSGPAPLRQRLVVLDWMLHLFEVDSLDRLLDLLKDPDAEGIGEDGVTNFYRRLTARSERGHLSHAQLLEYDERIVRFWREITTPTERRGHTLKHFQYLALLFTEVYLDGYFRDRAALRDSLNHALDEWNIGQKPGDQAEPFGDDLNKLAYWMATGSGKTLLMHVNIKQYLYYIEHHGRQRDLNRIILLTPNEGLSQQHLREFEQSGIEAALFEKDTRTLFSGHAVEIIEVTKLAEDSGQRTIATDAFEGNNLVLVDEGHRGSSSEIGKWMMRRAQLCERGFSFEYSATFGQAIKPRSPLMDQYAKAILFDYSYRYFYRDGYGKEHRILNLREERDEEQRQLYLTGCLLAFLQQLRAFDHDRGAIVPYGIEKPLWVFVGARVTKGTTGNELSDILTVLAFLDEFLHDRPKAVGRIGTLKAGSPGLVDSRNREVFANRFTSLFRERSADDVYDEALRLIFNAPGGGALHLEQISGAEGEIELRVGAHDPFGVVNVGNPSNVIKQARARGIDTGSGREFGGPLFQALDEPDSTVNVLIGARKFTEGWSSWRVSTMGLMNVGKNEGSQIIQLFGRGVRLKGYGFSLKRSRLVQRDNGERHPHAVLDELEALNVFGVRANYMQQFKEYLAEEGITADEDMTEIVLRVINHLEPGGAFEGAELLTLKLPTEADFKRQGPKPVLDGDVPKGIVNAPVALDWYPRLQSRTSIRREAGGGSAEKRNEGKLGGKQRALLDYDALWLELERFKAERSWHNIAIARNAPLSLLERNDWYRLYIPPVELEPGDWDRVGVWQEIAVALLKKYCERYYRLCQGEWEEGRIEYERLKPDDGNFFAEYTVRVAQADTDLADELQDLHKEIESADVHDHRSGVFTALSWDRHLYVPILAATGSAVQIRPAGLNDGERRFVEELRQFCTDHASDLQGWSIYLLRNRSRGKGVGFFEEGGFFPDFLLWVNTEALQHLSFIDPHGLMHARGDEDRKIRFAERVKKHEDRLGRSDVRLDSFVFSQTPYQAISWWGHTQEALEASHVLFPQDQPQRAVRKMFELMGTLPAAG
;
A
#
# COMPACT_ATOMS: atom_id res chain seq x y z
N MET A 1 -1.22 22.94 -35.79
CA MET A 1 -1.26 22.38 -34.43
C MET A 1 -2.30 21.27 -34.43
N THR A 2 -1.86 20.03 -34.63
CA THR A 2 -2.67 18.83 -34.82
C THR A 2 -3.32 18.38 -33.51
N GLY A 3 -4.54 17.86 -33.60
CA GLY A 3 -5.46 17.69 -32.49
C GLY A 3 -5.03 16.68 -31.42
N SER A 4 -4.96 17.14 -30.17
CA SER A 4 -5.16 16.29 -29.00
C SER A 4 -6.59 16.47 -28.51
N GLY A 5 -7.32 15.35 -28.37
CA GLY A 5 -8.69 15.30 -27.86
C GLY A 5 -8.83 15.84 -26.42
N PRO A 6 -10.05 15.87 -25.86
CA PRO A 6 -10.30 16.32 -24.49
C PRO A 6 -9.47 15.51 -23.47
N ALA A 7 -8.94 16.17 -22.45
CA ALA A 7 -8.11 15.52 -21.43
C ALA A 7 -8.90 14.40 -20.69
N PRO A 8 -8.33 13.22 -20.45
CA PRO A 8 -8.97 12.15 -19.67
C PRO A 8 -9.17 12.52 -18.20
N LEU A 9 -10.10 11.85 -17.50
CA LEU A 9 -10.44 12.12 -16.08
C LEU A 9 -9.22 12.14 -15.15
N ARG A 10 -8.26 11.23 -15.36
CA ARG A 10 -7.02 11.13 -14.58
C ARG A 10 -6.17 12.41 -14.58
N GLN A 11 -6.35 13.30 -15.56
CA GLN A 11 -5.64 14.57 -15.68
C GLN A 11 -6.46 15.75 -15.11
N ARG A 12 -7.61 15.47 -14.46
CA ARG A 12 -8.55 16.46 -13.95
C ARG A 12 -8.91 16.29 -12.48
N LEU A 13 -8.03 15.71 -11.67
CA LEU A 13 -8.33 15.36 -10.27
C LEU A 13 -8.02 16.52 -9.32
N VAL A 14 -8.88 17.55 -9.32
CA VAL A 14 -8.63 18.82 -8.60
C VAL A 14 -8.48 18.63 -7.09
N VAL A 15 -9.33 17.80 -6.47
CA VAL A 15 -9.24 17.54 -5.02
C VAL A 15 -7.98 16.77 -4.65
N LEU A 16 -7.56 15.83 -5.49
CA LEU A 16 -6.29 15.12 -5.30
C LEU A 16 -5.11 16.08 -5.42
N ASP A 17 -5.09 16.95 -6.44
CA ASP A 17 -4.02 17.93 -6.65
C ASP A 17 -3.92 18.91 -5.46
N TRP A 18 -5.06 19.40 -4.96
CA TRP A 18 -5.12 20.20 -3.74
C TRP A 18 -4.55 19.46 -2.53
N MET A 19 -4.89 18.17 -2.36
CA MET A 19 -4.36 17.37 -1.26
C MET A 19 -2.85 17.17 -1.37
N LEU A 20 -2.34 16.91 -2.58
CA LEU A 20 -0.90 16.78 -2.83
C LEU A 20 -0.14 18.07 -2.49
N HIS A 21 -0.73 19.24 -2.79
CA HIS A 21 -0.18 20.54 -2.42
C HIS A 21 -0.04 20.70 -0.89
N LEU A 22 -1.03 20.28 -0.11
CA LEU A 22 -0.94 20.28 1.37
C LEU A 22 0.20 19.39 1.90
N PHE A 23 0.61 18.39 1.13
CA PHE A 23 1.72 17.50 1.42
C PHE A 23 3.05 17.99 0.80
N GLU A 24 3.07 19.16 0.14
CA GLU A 24 4.23 19.78 -0.51
C GLU A 24 4.88 18.87 -1.57
N VAL A 25 4.03 18.13 -2.30
CA VAL A 25 4.44 17.25 -3.41
C VAL A 25 3.68 17.61 -4.68
N ASP A 26 4.32 17.36 -5.82
CA ASP A 26 3.77 17.61 -7.16
C ASP A 26 3.01 16.40 -7.73
N SER A 27 3.11 15.23 -7.10
CA SER A 27 2.58 13.98 -7.61
C SER A 27 2.38 12.94 -6.50
N LEU A 28 1.35 12.11 -6.67
CA LEU A 28 1.08 10.99 -5.78
C LEU A 28 2.23 9.97 -5.76
N ASP A 29 2.91 9.79 -6.89
CA ASP A 29 4.08 8.92 -7.03
C ASP A 29 5.16 9.20 -5.99
N ARG A 30 5.47 10.47 -5.70
CA ARG A 30 6.47 10.82 -4.67
C ARG A 30 6.07 10.37 -3.27
N LEU A 31 4.78 10.47 -2.92
CA LEU A 31 4.29 10.00 -1.62
C LEU A 31 4.28 8.48 -1.53
N LEU A 32 3.85 7.80 -2.61
CA LEU A 32 3.87 6.34 -2.67
C LEU A 32 5.32 5.83 -2.57
N ASP A 33 6.27 6.43 -3.29
CA ASP A 33 7.67 6.01 -3.28
C ASP A 33 8.33 6.14 -1.91
N LEU A 34 7.94 7.16 -1.13
CA LEU A 34 8.40 7.33 0.25
C LEU A 34 7.93 6.20 1.18
N LEU A 35 6.75 5.62 0.92
CA LEU A 35 6.04 4.73 1.84
C LEU A 35 5.88 3.28 1.36
N LYS A 36 6.14 2.97 0.09
CA LYS A 36 5.88 1.64 -0.53
C LYS A 36 6.78 0.51 -0.05
N ASP A 37 7.88 0.86 0.60
CA ASP A 37 8.86 -0.07 1.15
C ASP A 37 8.19 -0.99 2.20
N PRO A 38 8.34 -2.33 2.08
CA PRO A 38 7.82 -3.25 3.09
C PRO A 38 8.23 -2.92 4.53
N ASP A 39 9.41 -2.34 4.75
CA ASP A 39 9.85 -1.93 6.10
C ASP A 39 9.07 -0.73 6.65
N ALA A 40 8.36 0.01 5.80
CA ALA A 40 7.45 1.07 6.21
C ALA A 40 6.11 0.52 6.72
N GLU A 41 5.78 -0.74 6.43
CA GLU A 41 4.55 -1.37 6.89
C GLU A 41 4.67 -1.71 8.39
N GLY A 42 3.56 -1.58 9.12
CA GLY A 42 3.49 -1.94 10.53
C GLY A 42 3.30 -0.74 11.47
N ILE A 43 2.86 -1.10 12.68
CA ILE A 43 2.61 -0.17 13.78
C ILE A 43 3.68 -0.46 14.83
N GLY A 44 4.40 0.57 15.25
CA GLY A 44 5.38 0.45 16.33
C GLY A 44 4.74 0.02 17.65
N GLU A 45 5.55 -0.41 18.60
CA GLU A 45 5.02 -0.79 19.91
C GLU A 45 4.35 0.37 20.68
N ASP A 46 4.70 1.60 20.30
CA ASP A 46 4.09 2.84 20.76
C ASP A 46 2.78 3.16 20.02
N GLY A 47 2.22 2.26 19.21
CA GLY A 47 0.95 2.49 18.53
C GLY A 47 0.99 3.49 17.37
N VAL A 48 2.18 3.95 16.96
CA VAL A 48 2.33 4.90 15.84
C VAL A 48 2.77 4.16 14.59
N THR A 49 2.25 4.52 13.42
CA THR A 49 2.66 3.85 12.17
C THR A 49 4.08 4.23 11.78
N ASN A 50 4.77 3.28 11.14
CA ASN A 50 6.03 3.57 10.47
C ASN A 50 5.83 4.54 9.29
N PHE A 51 4.62 4.64 8.73
CA PHE A 51 4.28 5.62 7.69
C PHE A 51 4.33 7.06 8.19
N TYR A 52 3.72 7.36 9.34
CA TYR A 52 3.82 8.68 9.98
C TYR A 52 5.29 9.07 10.17
N ARG A 53 6.10 8.16 10.73
CA ARG A 53 7.52 8.40 10.99
C ARG A 53 8.29 8.77 9.72
N ARG A 54 8.02 8.09 8.61
CA ARG A 54 8.63 8.40 7.31
C ARG A 54 8.14 9.74 6.75
N LEU A 55 6.84 10.04 6.89
CA LEU A 55 6.27 11.32 6.46
C LEU A 55 6.86 12.52 7.22
N THR A 56 7.20 12.34 8.50
CA THR A 56 7.75 13.37 9.39
C THR A 56 9.26 13.26 9.59
N ALA A 57 9.95 12.41 8.83
CA ALA A 57 11.42 12.30 8.89
C ALA A 57 12.10 13.55 8.31
N ARG A 58 11.41 14.25 7.42
CA ARG A 58 11.78 15.59 6.94
C ARG A 58 11.29 16.64 7.92
N SER A 59 11.82 17.83 7.78
CA SER A 59 11.44 19.00 8.57
C SER A 59 9.96 19.35 8.56
N GLU A 60 9.54 20.18 9.53
CA GLU A 60 8.16 20.64 9.63
C GLU A 60 7.66 21.26 8.32
N ARG A 61 6.47 20.84 7.92
CA ARG A 61 5.77 21.33 6.73
C ARG A 61 5.03 22.63 7.03
N GLY A 62 4.86 23.46 6.02
CA GLY A 62 4.15 24.73 6.10
C GLY A 62 2.64 24.58 6.30
N HIS A 63 2.01 23.56 5.69
CA HIS A 63 0.55 23.39 5.72
C HIS A 63 0.04 22.42 6.80
N LEU A 64 0.74 21.30 7.03
CA LEU A 64 0.34 20.25 7.97
C LEU A 64 1.44 20.01 9.00
N SER A 65 1.20 20.40 10.26
CA SER A 65 2.19 20.18 11.33
C SER A 65 2.34 18.69 11.66
N HIS A 66 3.52 18.30 12.17
CA HIS A 66 3.75 16.93 12.64
C HIS A 66 2.76 16.51 13.73
N ALA A 67 2.33 17.44 14.59
CA ALA A 67 1.34 17.16 15.62
C ALA A 67 -0.04 16.82 15.03
N GLN A 68 -0.48 17.53 13.98
CA GLN A 68 -1.73 17.20 13.30
C GLN A 68 -1.64 15.84 12.60
N LEU A 69 -0.54 15.56 11.90
CA LEU A 69 -0.32 14.27 11.25
C LEU A 69 -0.31 13.11 12.26
N LEU A 70 0.24 13.32 13.45
CA LEU A 70 0.24 12.32 14.52
C LEU A 70 -1.17 12.05 15.05
N GLU A 71 -1.98 13.09 15.26
CA GLU A 71 -3.38 12.93 15.68
C GLU A 71 -4.21 12.16 14.63
N TYR A 72 -3.96 12.41 13.35
CA TYR A 72 -4.58 11.64 12.26
C TYR A 72 -4.10 10.18 12.27
N ASP A 73 -2.80 9.95 12.40
CA ASP A 73 -2.21 8.60 12.49
C ASP A 73 -2.82 7.79 13.63
N GLU A 74 -2.91 8.38 14.82
CA GLU A 74 -3.48 7.75 16.02
C GLU A 74 -4.94 7.34 15.80
N ARG A 75 -5.76 8.20 15.18
CA ARG A 75 -7.15 7.86 14.83
C ARG A 75 -7.23 6.74 13.81
N ILE A 76 -6.38 6.77 12.77
CA ILE A 76 -6.33 5.72 11.76
C ILE A 76 -5.96 4.38 12.39
N VAL A 77 -4.93 4.35 13.24
CA VAL A 77 -4.52 3.13 13.96
C VAL A 77 -5.64 2.61 14.84
N ARG A 78 -6.32 3.49 15.58
CA ARG A 78 -7.46 3.14 16.43
C ARG A 78 -8.57 2.47 15.61
N PHE A 79 -9.06 3.14 14.57
CA PHE A 79 -10.16 2.62 13.75
C PHE A 79 -9.76 1.36 12.99
N TRP A 80 -8.52 1.29 12.51
CA TRP A 80 -7.98 0.08 11.87
C TRP A 80 -7.99 -1.09 12.84
N ARG A 81 -7.50 -0.91 14.08
CA ARG A 81 -7.52 -1.94 15.12
C ARG A 81 -8.95 -2.37 15.44
N GLU A 82 -9.90 -1.44 15.60
CA GLU A 82 -11.30 -1.80 15.88
C GLU A 82 -11.89 -2.77 14.85
N ILE A 83 -11.61 -2.56 13.56
CA ILE A 83 -12.17 -3.39 12.48
C ILE A 83 -11.34 -4.64 12.14
N THR A 84 -10.11 -4.77 12.68
CA THR A 84 -9.19 -5.90 12.40
C THR A 84 -8.88 -6.77 13.62
N THR A 85 -9.21 -6.33 14.83
CA THR A 85 -9.03 -7.10 16.08
C THR A 85 -9.92 -8.34 16.19
N PRO A 86 -11.16 -8.39 15.63
CA PRO A 86 -11.95 -9.62 15.60
C PRO A 86 -11.17 -10.80 14.97
N THR A 87 -11.35 -12.01 15.51
CA THR A 87 -10.50 -13.19 15.23
C THR A 87 -10.36 -13.54 13.74
N GLU A 88 -11.36 -13.24 12.93
CA GLU A 88 -11.38 -13.55 11.49
C GLU A 88 -10.51 -12.62 10.64
N ARG A 89 -10.09 -11.47 11.17
CA ARG A 89 -9.26 -10.47 10.46
C ARG A 89 -7.90 -10.23 11.11
N ARG A 90 -7.55 -11.09 12.06
CA ARG A 90 -6.28 -11.01 12.78
C ARG A 90 -5.12 -11.25 11.80
N GLY A 91 -4.24 -10.27 11.65
CA GLY A 91 -3.09 -10.33 10.74
C GLY A 91 -3.18 -9.43 9.50
N HIS A 92 -4.27 -8.70 9.30
CA HIS A 92 -4.33 -7.67 8.25
C HIS A 92 -3.49 -6.44 8.59
N THR A 93 -2.33 -6.31 7.93
CA THR A 93 -1.46 -5.13 8.05
C THR A 93 -1.96 -4.00 7.15
N LEU A 94 -2.06 -2.80 7.72
CA LEU A 94 -2.39 -1.57 6.99
C LEU A 94 -1.31 -1.28 5.93
N LYS A 95 -1.72 -1.15 4.67
CA LYS A 95 -0.82 -0.85 3.54
C LYS A 95 -0.64 0.64 3.33
N HIS A 96 0.45 1.06 2.70
CA HIS A 96 0.79 2.48 2.52
C HIS A 96 -0.28 3.27 1.77
N PHE A 97 -0.85 2.70 0.70
CA PHE A 97 -1.92 3.34 -0.07
C PHE A 97 -3.25 3.38 0.69
N GLN A 98 -3.52 2.41 1.58
CA GLN A 98 -4.69 2.45 2.46
C GLN A 98 -4.51 3.55 3.50
N TYR A 99 -3.34 3.60 4.13
CA TYR A 99 -2.99 4.64 5.10
C TYR A 99 -3.11 6.04 4.48
N LEU A 100 -2.56 6.27 3.28
CA LEU A 100 -2.67 7.56 2.61
C LEU A 100 -4.12 7.94 2.28
N ALA A 101 -4.94 7.00 1.79
CA ALA A 101 -6.35 7.25 1.53
C ALA A 101 -7.10 7.65 2.81
N LEU A 102 -6.83 6.98 3.94
CA LEU A 102 -7.43 7.29 5.23
C LEU A 102 -6.92 8.63 5.80
N LEU A 103 -5.63 8.92 5.63
CA LEU A 103 -5.02 10.18 6.04
C LEU A 103 -5.58 11.37 5.26
N PHE A 104 -5.76 11.23 3.95
CA PHE A 104 -6.41 12.24 3.13
C PHE A 104 -7.86 12.45 3.57
N THR A 105 -8.53 11.37 3.97
CA THR A 105 -9.90 11.43 4.49
C THR A 105 -9.97 12.17 5.83
N GLU A 106 -9.02 11.92 6.75
CA GLU A 106 -8.90 12.70 7.99
C GLU A 106 -8.76 14.20 7.70
N VAL A 107 -7.82 14.57 6.83
CA VAL A 107 -7.54 15.98 6.49
C VAL A 107 -8.79 16.65 5.88
N TYR A 108 -9.49 15.97 4.98
CA TYR A 108 -10.68 16.52 4.34
C TYR A 108 -11.85 16.67 5.31
N LEU A 109 -12.15 15.64 6.11
CA LEU A 109 -13.25 15.67 7.08
C LEU A 109 -13.01 16.71 8.18
N ASP A 110 -11.77 16.84 8.64
CA ASP A 110 -11.37 17.87 9.60
C ASP A 110 -11.66 19.28 9.06
N GLY A 111 -11.30 19.56 7.80
CA GLY A 111 -11.67 20.81 7.14
C GLY A 111 -13.18 20.99 6.97
N TYR A 112 -13.88 19.93 6.53
CA TYR A 112 -15.31 19.95 6.22
C TYR A 112 -16.18 20.25 7.44
N PHE A 113 -15.89 19.62 8.59
CA PHE A 113 -16.66 19.81 9.81
C PHE A 113 -16.23 21.04 10.60
N ARG A 114 -14.95 21.44 10.53
CA ARG A 114 -14.45 22.65 11.21
C ARG A 114 -14.93 23.94 10.54
N ASP A 115 -14.71 24.08 9.24
CA ASP A 115 -15.06 25.29 8.49
C ASP A 115 -15.26 24.99 7.00
N ARG A 116 -16.51 24.67 6.63
CA ARG A 116 -16.90 24.33 5.26
C ARG A 116 -16.65 25.48 4.27
N ALA A 117 -16.79 26.73 4.71
CA ALA A 117 -16.59 27.89 3.83
C ALA A 117 -15.11 28.04 3.49
N ALA A 118 -14.23 27.94 4.49
CA ALA A 118 -12.79 28.00 4.26
C ALA A 118 -12.25 26.82 3.44
N LEU A 119 -12.80 25.61 3.64
CA LEU A 119 -12.48 24.47 2.77
C LEU A 119 -12.87 24.76 1.32
N ARG A 120 -14.07 25.28 1.07
CA ARG A 120 -14.54 25.66 -0.27
C ARG A 120 -13.60 26.67 -0.93
N ASP A 121 -13.23 27.71 -0.20
CA ASP A 121 -12.40 28.78 -0.72
C ASP A 121 -10.98 28.27 -1.03
N SER A 122 -10.43 27.38 -0.19
CA SER A 122 -9.15 26.72 -0.46
C SER A 122 -9.19 25.81 -1.70
N LEU A 123 -10.26 25.05 -1.89
CA LEU A 123 -10.47 24.22 -3.07
C LEU A 123 -10.64 25.06 -4.34
N ASN A 124 -11.38 26.17 -4.28
CA ASN A 124 -11.56 27.08 -5.40
C ASN A 124 -10.25 27.78 -5.79
N HIS A 125 -9.39 28.13 -4.83
CA HIS A 125 -8.08 28.67 -5.13
C HIS A 125 -7.21 27.67 -5.91
N ALA A 126 -7.16 26.41 -5.45
CA ALA A 126 -6.45 25.35 -6.16
C ALA A 126 -7.05 25.06 -7.55
N LEU A 127 -8.38 25.15 -7.67
CA LEU A 127 -9.08 25.02 -8.95
C LEU A 127 -8.69 26.14 -9.93
N ASP A 128 -8.60 27.38 -9.47
CA ASP A 128 -8.20 28.52 -10.31
C ASP A 128 -6.79 28.33 -10.85
N GLU A 129 -5.84 27.94 -9.99
CA GLU A 129 -4.47 27.60 -10.40
C GLU A 129 -4.43 26.47 -11.42
N TRP A 130 -5.22 25.41 -11.18
CA TRP A 130 -5.34 24.28 -12.10
C TRP A 130 -5.93 24.71 -13.44
N ASN A 131 -7.00 25.51 -13.45
CA ASN A 131 -7.72 25.97 -14.65
C ASN A 131 -6.87 26.87 -15.55
N ILE A 132 -5.87 27.60 -15.01
CA ILE A 132 -4.93 28.43 -15.79
C ILE A 132 -4.15 27.57 -16.82
N GLY A 133 -3.79 26.35 -16.44
CA GLY A 133 -3.03 25.42 -17.29
C GLY A 133 -3.89 24.66 -18.32
N GLN A 134 -5.22 24.79 -18.26
CA GLN A 134 -6.13 23.95 -19.05
C GLN A 134 -6.74 24.66 -20.26
N LYS A 135 -7.11 23.86 -21.25
CA LYS A 135 -7.87 24.36 -22.41
C LYS A 135 -9.28 24.78 -21.95
N PRO A 136 -9.93 25.79 -22.59
CA PRO A 136 -11.27 26.24 -22.20
C PRO A 136 -12.35 25.15 -22.14
N GLY A 137 -12.24 24.09 -22.96
CA GLY A 137 -13.18 22.95 -22.93
C GLY A 137 -12.85 21.87 -21.90
N ASP A 138 -11.73 22.02 -21.18
CA ASP A 138 -11.22 21.07 -20.20
C ASP A 138 -11.21 21.65 -18.77
N GLN A 139 -11.53 22.93 -18.60
CA GLN A 139 -11.69 23.60 -17.31
C GLN A 139 -12.87 23.04 -16.52
N ALA A 140 -12.77 23.09 -15.19
CA ALA A 140 -13.80 22.64 -14.25
C ALA A 140 -14.48 23.85 -13.59
N GLU A 141 -15.76 23.68 -13.24
CA GLU A 141 -16.59 24.73 -12.65
C GLU A 141 -16.25 24.92 -11.16
N PRO A 142 -16.31 26.16 -10.63
CA PRO A 142 -16.10 26.44 -9.21
C PRO A 142 -16.88 25.51 -8.27
N PHE A 143 -16.26 25.16 -7.14
CA PHE A 143 -16.89 24.45 -6.05
C PHE A 143 -17.99 25.33 -5.44
N GLY A 144 -19.21 24.78 -5.38
CA GLY A 144 -20.33 25.34 -4.63
C GLY A 144 -20.31 24.90 -3.18
N ASP A 145 -21.48 24.86 -2.56
CA ASP A 145 -21.61 24.36 -1.19
C ASP A 145 -21.58 22.82 -1.14
N ASP A 146 -21.62 22.12 -2.27
CA ASP A 146 -21.70 20.66 -2.43
C ASP A 146 -20.38 19.90 -2.17
N LEU A 147 -19.72 20.21 -1.05
CA LEU A 147 -18.48 19.58 -0.57
C LEU A 147 -18.66 18.23 0.14
N ASN A 148 -19.85 17.62 0.04
CA ASN A 148 -20.25 16.49 0.85
C ASN A 148 -20.04 15.14 0.14
N LYS A 149 -19.07 15.05 -0.77
CA LYS A 149 -18.83 13.86 -1.58
C LYS A 149 -17.34 13.60 -1.79
N LEU A 150 -16.90 12.40 -1.44
CA LEU A 150 -15.56 11.91 -1.69
C LEU A 150 -15.62 10.60 -2.48
N ALA A 151 -14.70 10.43 -3.41
CA ALA A 151 -14.58 9.24 -4.23
C ALA A 151 -13.15 8.67 -4.17
N TYR A 152 -13.06 7.34 -4.15
CA TYR A 152 -11.80 6.59 -4.13
C TYR A 152 -11.71 5.77 -5.41
N TRP A 153 -10.79 6.17 -6.29
CA TRP A 153 -10.46 5.40 -7.48
C TRP A 153 -9.36 4.42 -7.12
N MET A 154 -9.71 3.18 -6.78
CA MET A 154 -8.73 2.19 -6.35
C MET A 154 -8.92 0.82 -6.98
N ALA A 155 -7.81 0.14 -7.25
CA ALA A 155 -7.75 -1.20 -7.83
C ALA A 155 -8.64 -2.23 -7.11
N THR A 156 -9.09 -3.26 -7.82
CA THR A 156 -9.76 -4.40 -7.18
C THR A 156 -8.72 -5.20 -6.40
N GLY A 157 -9.01 -5.53 -5.13
CA GLY A 157 -8.06 -6.21 -4.24
C GLY A 157 -7.23 -5.28 -3.35
N SER A 158 -7.28 -3.95 -3.54
CA SER A 158 -6.61 -2.98 -2.64
C SER A 158 -7.32 -2.78 -1.30
N GLY A 159 -8.41 -3.50 -1.02
CA GLY A 159 -9.12 -3.41 0.26
C GLY A 159 -10.07 -2.21 0.39
N LYS A 160 -10.77 -1.85 -0.69
CA LYS A 160 -11.84 -0.82 -0.67
C LYS A 160 -12.87 -1.02 0.45
N THR A 161 -13.28 -2.26 0.72
CA THR A 161 -14.18 -2.60 1.84
C THR A 161 -13.58 -2.19 3.19
N LEU A 162 -12.31 -2.49 3.45
CA LEU A 162 -11.67 -2.12 4.72
C LEU A 162 -11.60 -0.60 4.87
N LEU A 163 -11.26 0.13 3.80
CA LEU A 163 -11.33 1.59 3.81
C LEU A 163 -12.74 2.09 4.10
N MET A 164 -13.77 1.50 3.48
CA MET A 164 -15.16 1.87 3.71
C MET A 164 -15.53 1.77 5.19
N HIS A 165 -15.12 0.70 5.86
CA HIS A 165 -15.42 0.49 7.27
C HIS A 165 -14.72 1.52 8.17
N VAL A 166 -13.47 1.88 7.86
CA VAL A 166 -12.78 2.96 8.58
C VAL A 166 -13.41 4.32 8.27
N ASN A 167 -13.78 4.60 7.03
CA ASN A 167 -14.41 5.87 6.64
C ASN A 167 -15.73 6.12 7.40
N ILE A 168 -16.51 5.07 7.69
CA ILE A 168 -17.67 5.18 8.60
C ILE A 168 -17.24 5.70 9.98
N LYS A 169 -16.20 5.09 10.57
CA LYS A 169 -15.68 5.47 11.89
C LYS A 169 -15.11 6.89 11.89
N GLN A 170 -14.40 7.29 10.83
CA GLN A 170 -13.87 8.65 10.67
C GLN A 170 -15.01 9.67 10.62
N TYR A 171 -16.02 9.42 9.80
CA TYR A 171 -17.18 10.32 9.70
C TYR A 171 -17.94 10.42 11.03
N LEU A 172 -18.22 9.29 11.68
CA LEU A 172 -18.90 9.24 12.98
C LEU A 172 -18.10 9.99 14.06
N TYR A 173 -16.77 9.91 14.02
CA TYR A 173 -15.93 10.70 14.91
C TYR A 173 -16.09 12.20 14.69
N TYR A 174 -15.98 12.71 13.45
CA TYR A 174 -16.06 14.15 13.23
C TYR A 174 -17.46 14.73 13.49
N ILE A 175 -18.52 13.99 13.13
CA ILE A 175 -19.87 14.47 13.43
C ILE A 175 -20.15 14.49 14.94
N GLU A 176 -19.61 13.53 15.70
CA GLU A 176 -19.66 13.52 17.16
C GLU A 176 -18.83 14.63 17.79
N HIS A 177 -17.59 14.76 17.35
CA HIS A 177 -16.62 15.74 17.85
C HIS A 177 -17.13 17.17 17.72
N HIS A 178 -17.90 17.47 16.67
CA HIS A 178 -18.54 18.77 16.47
C HIS A 178 -19.95 18.88 17.05
N GLY A 179 -20.43 17.88 17.81
CA GLY A 179 -21.75 17.91 18.47
C GLY A 179 -22.94 17.83 17.50
N ARG A 180 -22.70 17.39 16.26
CA ARG A 180 -23.68 17.35 15.16
C ARG A 180 -24.32 15.98 14.96
N GLN A 181 -24.19 15.06 15.92
CA GLN A 181 -24.71 13.69 15.78
C GLN A 181 -26.20 13.63 15.40
N ARG A 182 -26.99 14.60 15.88
CA ARG A 182 -28.43 14.72 15.60
C ARG A 182 -28.74 15.07 14.14
N ASP A 183 -27.73 15.55 13.39
CA ASP A 183 -27.86 15.81 11.96
C ASP A 183 -27.91 14.47 11.20
N LEU A 184 -27.19 13.44 11.64
CA LEU A 184 -27.15 12.16 10.93
C LEU A 184 -28.42 11.34 11.17
N ASN A 185 -29.15 11.09 10.10
CA ASN A 185 -30.36 10.28 10.14
C ASN A 185 -30.04 8.79 10.07
N ARG A 186 -29.34 8.35 9.02
CA ARG A 186 -29.02 6.94 8.75
C ARG A 186 -27.66 6.76 8.10
N ILE A 187 -27.11 5.54 8.21
CA ILE A 187 -25.94 5.09 7.46
C ILE A 187 -26.42 4.05 6.44
N ILE A 188 -26.22 4.32 5.14
CA ILE A 188 -26.76 3.51 4.05
C ILE A 188 -25.61 3.02 3.18
N LEU A 189 -25.50 1.71 2.96
CA LEU A 189 -24.64 1.12 1.94
C LEU A 189 -25.46 0.76 0.69
N LEU A 190 -25.10 1.36 -0.44
CA LEU A 190 -25.67 1.03 -1.75
C LEU A 190 -24.81 -0.01 -2.46
N THR A 191 -25.41 -1.15 -2.76
CA THR A 191 -24.79 -2.26 -3.51
C THR A 191 -25.47 -2.45 -4.87
N PRO A 192 -24.78 -3.02 -5.87
CA PRO A 192 -25.34 -3.20 -7.20
C PRO A 192 -26.30 -4.41 -7.30
N ASN A 193 -26.19 -5.40 -6.41
CA ASN A 193 -27.07 -6.59 -6.36
C ASN A 193 -27.07 -7.26 -4.97
N GLU A 194 -28.03 -8.16 -4.77
CA GLU A 194 -28.25 -8.92 -3.53
C GLU A 194 -27.04 -9.78 -3.10
N GLY A 195 -26.30 -10.37 -4.04
CA GLY A 195 -25.13 -11.21 -3.72
C GLY A 195 -24.01 -10.40 -3.05
N LEU A 196 -23.76 -9.19 -3.54
CA LEU A 196 -22.84 -8.23 -2.91
C LEU A 196 -23.39 -7.72 -1.58
N SER A 197 -24.71 -7.52 -1.44
CA SER A 197 -25.32 -7.14 -0.16
C SER A 197 -25.04 -8.17 0.94
N GLN A 198 -25.22 -9.46 0.63
CA GLN A 198 -24.92 -10.58 1.53
C GLN A 198 -23.42 -10.66 1.87
N GLN A 199 -22.54 -10.38 0.90
CA GLN A 199 -21.11 -10.32 1.15
C GLN A 199 -20.76 -9.20 2.15
N HIS A 200 -21.25 -7.98 1.92
CA HIS A 200 -21.00 -6.84 2.81
C HIS A 200 -21.56 -7.08 4.22
N LEU A 201 -22.73 -7.72 4.35
CA LEU A 201 -23.29 -8.08 5.67
C LEU A 201 -22.31 -8.93 6.50
N ARG A 202 -21.75 -9.99 5.89
CA ARG A 202 -20.74 -10.84 6.54
C ARG A 202 -19.45 -10.06 6.84
N GLU A 203 -19.03 -9.18 5.94
CA GLU A 203 -17.82 -8.38 6.12
C GLU A 203 -17.99 -7.33 7.24
N PHE A 204 -19.18 -6.78 7.45
CA PHE A 204 -19.49 -5.88 8.58
C PHE A 204 -19.48 -6.62 9.92
N GLU A 205 -20.07 -7.82 9.97
CA GLU A 205 -20.04 -8.68 11.15
C GLU A 205 -18.59 -8.98 11.58
N GLN A 206 -17.73 -9.32 10.62
CA GLN A 206 -16.29 -9.50 10.84
C GLN A 206 -15.56 -8.25 11.36
N SER A 207 -16.13 -7.07 11.13
CA SER A 207 -15.56 -5.79 11.58
C SER A 207 -16.15 -5.30 12.90
N GLY A 208 -17.09 -6.04 13.49
CA GLY A 208 -17.86 -5.59 14.64
C GLY A 208 -18.74 -4.37 14.35
N ILE A 209 -19.16 -4.18 13.10
CA ILE A 209 -20.07 -3.11 12.70
C ILE A 209 -21.46 -3.71 12.57
N GLU A 210 -22.44 -3.14 13.28
CA GLU A 210 -23.83 -3.56 13.19
C GLU A 210 -24.40 -3.18 11.82
N ALA A 211 -24.90 -4.17 11.07
CA ALA A 211 -25.45 -3.97 9.74
C ALA A 211 -26.66 -4.89 9.50
N ALA A 212 -27.60 -4.44 8.68
CA ALA A 212 -28.78 -5.22 8.31
C ALA A 212 -29.14 -5.00 6.84
N LEU A 213 -29.70 -6.03 6.21
CA LEU A 213 -30.33 -5.89 4.89
C LEU A 213 -31.61 -5.09 5.04
N PHE A 214 -31.83 -4.16 4.12
CA PHE A 214 -33.01 -3.33 4.16
C PHE A 214 -34.28 -4.12 3.78
N GLU A 215 -35.28 -4.08 4.65
CA GLU A 215 -36.58 -4.71 4.49
C GLU A 215 -37.71 -3.68 4.71
N LYS A 216 -38.74 -3.71 3.84
CA LYS A 216 -39.80 -2.70 3.80
C LYS A 216 -40.76 -2.76 5.00
N ASP A 217 -40.99 -3.95 5.56
CA ASP A 217 -41.98 -4.20 6.61
C ASP A 217 -41.42 -4.06 8.03
N THR A 218 -40.09 -4.05 8.19
CA THR A 218 -39.35 -3.96 9.47
C THR A 218 -39.01 -2.50 9.82
N ARG A 219 -39.98 -1.60 9.63
CA ARG A 219 -39.87 -0.14 9.84
C ARG A 219 -39.54 0.32 11.28
N THR A 220 -39.23 -0.59 12.20
CA THR A 220 -39.29 -0.33 13.65
C THR A 220 -38.08 -0.75 14.50
N LEU A 221 -36.96 -1.26 13.95
CA LEU A 221 -35.94 -1.87 14.81
C LEU A 221 -34.58 -1.17 14.96
N PHE A 222 -34.19 -0.18 14.17
CA PHE A 222 -32.91 0.52 14.40
C PHE A 222 -33.01 2.04 14.20
N SER A 223 -33.54 2.74 15.20
CA SER A 223 -33.18 4.13 15.44
C SER A 223 -31.79 4.18 16.08
N GLY A 224 -30.75 3.84 15.33
CA GLY A 224 -29.36 3.73 15.80
C GLY A 224 -28.34 3.70 14.66
N HIS A 225 -27.05 3.86 14.98
CA HIS A 225 -25.90 3.94 14.07
C HIS A 225 -25.60 2.66 13.26
N ALA A 226 -26.55 1.74 13.10
CA ALA A 226 -26.40 0.52 12.30
C ALA A 226 -26.42 0.84 10.79
N VAL A 227 -25.69 0.07 10.00
CA VAL A 227 -25.59 0.24 8.55
C VAL A 227 -26.76 -0.48 7.85
N GLU A 228 -27.58 0.26 7.11
CA GLU A 228 -28.62 -0.29 6.24
C GLU A 228 -28.07 -0.62 4.85
N ILE A 229 -28.07 -1.89 4.46
CA ILE A 229 -27.58 -2.33 3.14
C ILE A 229 -28.76 -2.40 2.17
N ILE A 230 -28.69 -1.60 1.10
CA ILE A 230 -29.75 -1.46 0.10
C ILE A 230 -29.21 -1.77 -1.29
N GLU A 231 -29.84 -2.73 -1.96
CA GLU A 231 -29.62 -2.92 -3.39
C GLU A 231 -30.20 -1.73 -4.17
N VAL A 232 -29.41 -1.14 -5.06
CA VAL A 232 -29.81 0.01 -5.90
C VAL A 232 -31.17 -0.17 -6.59
N THR A 233 -31.46 -1.38 -7.08
CA THR A 233 -32.69 -1.66 -7.85
C THR A 233 -33.96 -1.54 -7.00
N LYS A 234 -33.83 -1.58 -5.67
CA LYS A 234 -34.93 -1.40 -4.70
C LYS A 234 -35.27 0.09 -4.48
N LEU A 235 -34.47 1.02 -4.98
CA LEU A 235 -34.76 2.47 -4.92
C LEU A 235 -35.54 2.92 -6.15
N ALA A 236 -36.62 3.67 -5.94
CA ALA A 236 -37.46 4.24 -6.99
C ALA A 236 -37.90 5.67 -6.65
N GLU A 237 -38.58 6.35 -7.59
CA GLU A 237 -39.23 7.65 -7.31
C GLU A 237 -40.48 7.42 -6.45
N ASP A 238 -41.32 6.46 -6.83
CA ASP A 238 -42.52 6.07 -6.08
C ASP A 238 -42.34 4.71 -5.38
N SER A 239 -42.97 4.57 -4.21
CA SER A 239 -42.97 3.30 -3.47
C SER A 239 -43.86 2.26 -4.15
N GLY A 240 -43.25 1.21 -4.69
CA GLY A 240 -43.93 0.05 -5.29
C GLY A 240 -43.99 -1.16 -4.35
N GLN A 241 -44.39 -2.34 -4.85
CA GLN A 241 -44.40 -3.57 -4.02
C GLN A 241 -42.98 -4.01 -3.58
N ARG A 242 -41.97 -3.82 -4.44
CA ARG A 242 -40.56 -4.22 -4.20
C ARG A 242 -39.59 -3.04 -4.13
N THR A 243 -40.09 -1.81 -4.25
CA THR A 243 -39.27 -0.59 -4.31
C THR A 243 -39.74 0.44 -3.29
N ILE A 244 -38.83 1.33 -2.89
CA ILE A 244 -39.10 2.43 -1.97
C ILE A 244 -38.67 3.77 -2.58
N ALA A 245 -39.49 4.79 -2.33
CA ALA A 245 -39.20 6.16 -2.69
C ALA A 245 -37.96 6.67 -1.96
N THR A 246 -37.02 7.28 -2.68
CA THR A 246 -35.81 7.90 -2.09
C THR A 246 -36.14 8.96 -1.04
N ASP A 247 -37.23 9.70 -1.22
CA ASP A 247 -37.71 10.71 -0.27
C ASP A 247 -38.06 10.14 1.12
N ALA A 248 -38.30 8.82 1.23
CA ALA A 248 -38.63 8.17 2.50
C ALA A 248 -37.43 8.04 3.46
N PHE A 249 -36.21 8.25 2.98
CA PHE A 249 -34.98 8.11 3.77
C PHE A 249 -34.51 9.43 4.40
N GLU A 250 -35.16 10.56 4.09
CA GLU A 250 -34.74 11.91 4.46
C GLU A 250 -33.34 12.27 3.91
N GLY A 251 -33.03 13.54 3.64
CA GLY A 251 -31.83 13.90 2.86
C GLY A 251 -30.49 13.89 3.62
N ASN A 252 -30.48 13.64 4.93
CA ASN A 252 -29.31 13.83 5.81
C ASN A 252 -28.66 12.50 6.24
N ASN A 253 -28.31 11.67 5.26
CA ASN A 253 -27.71 10.35 5.50
C ASN A 253 -26.21 10.32 5.16
N LEU A 254 -25.49 9.40 5.81
CA LEU A 254 -24.19 8.95 5.33
C LEU A 254 -24.41 7.84 4.31
N VAL A 255 -24.07 8.09 3.05
CA VAL A 255 -24.26 7.13 1.94
C VAL A 255 -22.91 6.59 1.49
N LEU A 256 -22.78 5.27 1.49
CA LEU A 256 -21.61 4.54 1.00
C LEU A 256 -22.01 3.89 -0.32
N VAL A 257 -21.20 4.01 -1.36
CA VAL A 257 -21.50 3.46 -2.68
C VAL A 257 -20.38 2.54 -3.13
N ASP A 258 -20.67 1.24 -3.20
CA ASP A 258 -19.78 0.27 -3.84
C ASP A 258 -20.02 0.21 -5.35
N GLU A 259 -18.95 0.07 -6.12
CA GLU A 259 -18.95 0.12 -7.59
C GLU A 259 -19.65 1.37 -8.15
N GLY A 260 -19.26 2.54 -7.64
CA GLY A 260 -19.89 3.84 -7.92
C GLY A 260 -20.00 4.22 -9.41
N HIS A 261 -19.24 3.55 -10.28
CA HIS A 261 -19.20 3.75 -11.72
C HIS A 261 -20.34 3.09 -12.52
N ARG A 262 -21.12 2.16 -11.96
CA ARG A 262 -22.14 1.43 -12.73
C ARG A 262 -23.32 2.34 -13.15
N GLY A 263 -24.10 1.95 -14.17
CA GLY A 263 -25.30 2.68 -14.63
C GLY A 263 -25.55 2.75 -16.15
N SER A 264 -24.73 2.10 -16.99
CA SER A 264 -24.72 2.13 -18.46
C SER A 264 -25.96 2.71 -19.19
N SER A 265 -25.72 3.86 -19.84
CA SER A 265 -26.35 4.41 -21.06
C SER A 265 -27.79 4.94 -21.08
N SER A 266 -28.62 4.74 -20.07
CA SER A 266 -29.91 5.49 -19.92
C SER A 266 -30.41 5.60 -18.48
N GLU A 267 -29.97 4.68 -17.61
CA GLU A 267 -30.30 4.64 -16.17
C GLU A 267 -29.33 5.49 -15.30
N ILE A 268 -28.18 5.93 -15.83
CA ILE A 268 -27.17 6.75 -15.13
C ILE A 268 -27.79 7.96 -14.44
N GLY A 269 -28.59 8.73 -15.18
CA GLY A 269 -29.20 9.96 -14.66
C GLY A 269 -30.16 9.68 -13.51
N LYS A 270 -30.97 8.61 -13.60
CA LYS A 270 -31.90 8.20 -12.55
C LYS A 270 -31.17 7.70 -11.32
N TRP A 271 -30.11 6.90 -11.48
CA TRP A 271 -29.38 6.39 -10.33
C TRP A 271 -28.62 7.49 -9.58
N MET A 272 -27.99 8.40 -10.32
CA MET A 272 -27.25 9.51 -9.72
C MET A 272 -28.17 10.52 -9.05
N MET A 273 -29.33 10.79 -9.65
CA MET A 273 -30.38 11.58 -9.00
C MET A 273 -30.80 10.94 -7.68
N ARG A 274 -31.03 9.61 -7.65
CA ARG A 274 -31.39 8.88 -6.43
C ARG A 274 -30.29 8.96 -5.36
N ARG A 275 -29.01 8.80 -5.75
CA ARG A 275 -27.89 8.97 -4.81
C ARG A 275 -27.83 10.38 -4.24
N ALA A 276 -27.93 11.39 -5.11
CA ALA A 276 -27.91 12.80 -4.70
C ALA A 276 -29.07 13.14 -3.76
N GLN A 277 -30.26 12.59 -3.99
CA GLN A 277 -31.42 12.76 -3.11
C GLN A 277 -31.20 12.13 -1.73
N LEU A 278 -30.62 10.93 -1.66
CA LEU A 278 -30.36 10.24 -0.38
C LEU A 278 -29.36 10.97 0.52
N CYS A 279 -28.47 11.79 -0.06
CA CYS A 279 -27.42 12.51 0.67
C CYS A 279 -27.43 14.02 0.41
N GLU A 280 -28.57 14.63 0.07
CA GLU A 280 -28.65 16.06 -0.28
C GLU A 280 -28.05 16.96 0.82
N ARG A 281 -28.34 16.64 2.09
CA ARG A 281 -27.81 17.34 3.26
C ARG A 281 -26.78 16.54 4.05
N GLY A 282 -26.63 15.26 3.72
CA GLY A 282 -25.72 14.32 4.35
C GLY A 282 -24.34 14.28 3.70
N PHE A 283 -23.72 13.10 3.63
CA PHE A 283 -22.37 12.91 3.07
C PHE A 283 -22.26 11.61 2.29
N SER A 284 -21.46 11.57 1.22
CA SER A 284 -21.28 10.40 0.37
C SER A 284 -19.82 9.97 0.23
N PHE A 285 -19.55 8.68 0.41
CA PHE A 285 -18.29 8.05 0.01
C PHE A 285 -18.53 7.06 -1.13
N GLU A 286 -17.80 7.21 -2.24
CA GLU A 286 -17.96 6.36 -3.42
C GLU A 286 -16.67 5.61 -3.75
N TYR A 287 -16.77 4.30 -4.01
CA TYR A 287 -15.62 3.44 -4.28
C TYR A 287 -15.74 2.78 -5.64
N SER A 288 -14.66 2.80 -6.43
CA SER A 288 -14.65 2.14 -7.74
C SER A 288 -13.24 1.85 -8.24
N ALA A 289 -13.08 0.77 -9.00
CA ALA A 289 -11.84 0.51 -9.75
C ALA A 289 -11.81 1.14 -11.14
N THR A 290 -12.96 1.50 -11.71
CA THR A 290 -13.13 1.73 -13.17
C THR A 290 -13.73 3.11 -13.48
N PHE A 291 -13.47 4.11 -12.61
CA PHE A 291 -13.89 5.50 -12.90
C PHE A 291 -13.33 5.99 -14.24
N GLY A 292 -12.09 5.63 -14.56
CA GLY A 292 -11.43 5.98 -15.82
C GLY A 292 -12.17 5.55 -17.08
N GLN A 293 -12.69 4.31 -17.16
CA GLN A 293 -13.44 3.86 -18.34
C GLN A 293 -14.90 4.30 -18.32
N ALA A 294 -15.51 4.39 -17.15
CA ALA A 294 -16.95 4.62 -17.03
C ALA A 294 -17.34 6.08 -17.33
N ILE A 295 -16.47 7.04 -17.00
CA ILE A 295 -16.75 8.47 -17.13
C ILE A 295 -16.23 8.97 -18.47
N LYS A 296 -17.16 9.13 -19.43
CA LYS A 296 -16.82 9.62 -20.78
C LYS A 296 -16.37 11.08 -20.76
N PRO A 297 -15.40 11.47 -21.61
CA PRO A 297 -15.05 12.87 -21.82
C PRO A 297 -16.28 13.69 -22.23
N ARG A 298 -16.43 14.90 -21.66
CA ARG A 298 -17.56 15.83 -21.84
C ARG A 298 -18.91 15.37 -21.26
N SER A 299 -18.94 14.35 -20.40
CA SER A 299 -20.10 14.05 -19.57
C SER A 299 -20.21 15.05 -18.40
N PRO A 300 -21.43 15.41 -17.93
CA PRO A 300 -21.59 16.16 -16.67
C PRO A 300 -20.90 15.50 -15.48
N LEU A 301 -20.69 14.18 -15.54
CA LEU A 301 -19.99 13.40 -14.52
C LEU A 301 -18.49 13.67 -14.47
N MET A 302 -17.92 14.17 -15.56
CA MET A 302 -16.51 14.52 -15.61
C MET A 302 -16.19 15.59 -14.56
N ASP A 303 -16.98 16.68 -14.53
CA ASP A 303 -16.80 17.78 -13.59
C ASP A 303 -17.06 17.34 -12.14
N GLN A 304 -18.14 16.57 -11.91
CA GLN A 304 -18.47 16.06 -10.58
C GLN A 304 -17.36 15.19 -9.97
N TYR A 305 -16.82 14.22 -10.71
CA TYR A 305 -15.79 13.32 -10.18
C TYR A 305 -14.39 13.93 -10.21
N ALA A 306 -14.11 14.87 -11.13
CA ALA A 306 -12.92 15.72 -11.05
C ALA A 306 -12.82 16.45 -9.70
N LYS A 307 -13.98 16.86 -9.16
CA LYS A 307 -14.13 17.55 -7.88
C LYS A 307 -14.42 16.64 -6.67
N ALA A 308 -14.46 15.32 -6.84
CA ALA A 308 -14.78 14.39 -5.75
C ALA A 308 -13.71 13.31 -5.51
N ILE A 309 -12.91 12.95 -6.52
CA ILE A 309 -11.89 11.91 -6.37
C ILE A 309 -10.77 12.44 -5.46
N LEU A 310 -10.70 11.89 -4.26
CA LEU A 310 -9.71 12.23 -3.23
C LEU A 310 -8.41 11.45 -3.40
N PHE A 311 -8.49 10.25 -3.97
CA PHE A 311 -7.36 9.33 -4.07
C PHE A 311 -7.45 8.45 -5.33
N ASP A 312 -6.38 8.41 -6.13
CA ASP A 312 -6.19 7.52 -7.29
C ASP A 312 -5.10 6.48 -7.00
N TYR A 313 -5.51 5.26 -6.67
CA TYR A 313 -4.66 4.07 -6.64
C TYR A 313 -5.23 3.01 -7.58
N SER A 314 -5.43 3.41 -8.84
CA SER A 314 -5.81 2.54 -9.97
C SER A 314 -4.89 1.33 -10.15
N TYR A 315 -5.31 0.37 -10.99
CA TYR A 315 -4.60 -0.91 -11.12
C TYR A 315 -3.14 -0.76 -11.55
N ARG A 316 -2.79 0.28 -12.33
CA ARG A 316 -1.40 0.61 -12.69
C ARG A 316 -0.49 0.73 -11.46
N TYR A 317 -0.94 1.38 -10.39
CA TYR A 317 -0.17 1.56 -9.16
C TYR A 317 -0.07 0.25 -8.39
N PHE A 318 -1.19 -0.43 -8.22
CA PHE A 318 -1.27 -1.73 -7.53
C PHE A 318 -0.30 -2.76 -8.16
N TYR A 319 -0.35 -2.88 -9.48
CA TYR A 319 0.53 -3.79 -10.22
C TYR A 319 2.00 -3.37 -10.18
N ARG A 320 2.29 -2.08 -10.42
CA ARG A 320 3.67 -1.57 -10.38
C ARG A 320 4.32 -1.77 -9.02
N ASP A 321 3.58 -1.58 -7.94
CA ASP A 321 4.08 -1.70 -6.57
C ASP A 321 4.29 -3.17 -6.13
N GLY A 322 3.94 -4.14 -6.96
CA GLY A 322 4.21 -5.55 -6.72
C GLY A 322 3.00 -6.38 -6.30
N TYR A 323 1.84 -5.75 -6.14
CA TYR A 323 0.65 -6.41 -5.63
C TYR A 323 -0.08 -7.22 -6.70
N GLY A 324 -0.76 -8.26 -6.24
CA GLY A 324 -1.49 -9.18 -7.10
C GLY A 324 -0.60 -10.10 -7.93
N LYS A 325 -1.23 -10.97 -8.71
CA LYS A 325 -0.58 -11.93 -9.59
C LYS A 325 0.08 -11.24 -10.79
N GLU A 326 1.18 -11.81 -11.26
CA GLU A 326 1.76 -11.51 -12.57
C GLU A 326 0.76 -11.90 -13.66
N HIS A 327 0.49 -11.08 -14.67
CA HIS A 327 -0.47 -11.44 -15.70
C HIS A 327 0.24 -11.85 -16.99
N ARG A 328 -0.17 -12.96 -17.60
CA ARG A 328 0.43 -13.50 -18.83
C ARG A 328 -0.63 -13.53 -19.93
N ILE A 329 -0.50 -12.62 -20.90
CA ILE A 329 -1.42 -12.53 -22.04
C ILE A 329 -0.98 -13.50 -23.13
N LEU A 330 -1.75 -14.58 -23.33
CA LEU A 330 -1.52 -15.56 -24.39
C LEU A 330 -2.32 -15.13 -25.61
N ASN A 331 -1.72 -14.32 -26.49
CA ASN A 331 -2.41 -13.75 -27.63
C ASN A 331 -1.90 -14.29 -28.97
N LEU A 332 -2.82 -14.62 -29.87
CA LEU A 332 -2.53 -14.97 -31.26
C LEU A 332 -2.71 -13.76 -32.18
N ARG A 333 -1.93 -13.71 -33.26
CA ARG A 333 -1.97 -12.62 -34.25
C ARG A 333 -3.30 -12.49 -35.00
N GLU A 334 -3.87 -13.61 -35.46
CA GLU A 334 -5.05 -13.65 -36.34
C GLU A 334 -6.01 -14.79 -35.93
N GLU A 335 -7.28 -14.71 -36.37
CA GLU A 335 -8.21 -15.83 -36.28
C GLU A 335 -7.72 -17.01 -37.12
N ARG A 336 -7.79 -18.20 -36.54
CA ARG A 336 -7.18 -19.42 -37.10
C ARG A 336 -8.24 -20.46 -37.43
N ASP A 337 -7.86 -21.42 -38.29
CA ASP A 337 -8.70 -22.59 -38.57
C ASP A 337 -9.00 -23.40 -37.29
N GLU A 338 -9.92 -24.37 -37.40
CA GLU A 338 -10.33 -25.18 -36.25
C GLU A 338 -9.15 -25.94 -35.63
N GLU A 339 -8.26 -26.52 -36.44
CA GLU A 339 -7.16 -27.33 -35.93
C GLU A 339 -6.15 -26.50 -35.12
N GLN A 340 -5.79 -25.32 -35.61
CA GLN A 340 -4.90 -24.41 -34.89
C GLN A 340 -5.56 -23.81 -33.65
N ARG A 341 -6.88 -23.58 -33.66
CA ARG A 341 -7.64 -23.19 -32.45
C ARG A 341 -7.61 -24.29 -31.40
N GLN A 342 -7.83 -25.55 -31.79
CA GLN A 342 -7.77 -26.69 -30.88
C GLN A 342 -6.35 -26.87 -30.30
N LEU A 343 -5.31 -26.68 -31.12
CA LEU A 343 -3.92 -26.69 -30.68
C LEU A 343 -3.63 -25.58 -29.65
N TYR A 344 -4.13 -24.37 -29.90
CA TYR A 344 -3.99 -23.25 -28.97
C TYR A 344 -4.73 -23.46 -27.65
N LEU A 345 -5.97 -23.96 -27.68
CA LEU A 345 -6.73 -24.31 -26.47
C LEU A 345 -6.05 -25.46 -25.71
N THR A 346 -5.43 -26.41 -26.41
CA THR A 346 -4.57 -27.44 -25.81
C THR A 346 -3.39 -26.82 -25.07
N GLY A 347 -2.72 -25.82 -25.67
CA GLY A 347 -1.66 -25.06 -24.99
C GLY A 347 -2.14 -24.33 -23.74
N CYS A 348 -3.34 -23.73 -23.78
CA CYS A 348 -3.95 -23.11 -22.61
C CYS A 348 -4.26 -24.13 -21.50
N LEU A 349 -4.75 -25.32 -21.87
CA LEU A 349 -4.98 -26.43 -20.95
C LEU A 349 -3.68 -26.90 -20.29
N LEU A 350 -2.60 -27.02 -21.06
CA LEU A 350 -1.28 -27.39 -20.52
C LEU A 350 -0.71 -26.32 -19.58
N ALA A 351 -0.96 -25.03 -19.85
CA ALA A 351 -0.56 -23.96 -18.94
C ALA A 351 -1.30 -24.06 -17.60
N PHE A 352 -2.59 -24.38 -17.62
CA PHE A 352 -3.35 -24.66 -16.40
C PHE A 352 -2.89 -25.94 -15.68
N LEU A 353 -2.58 -27.00 -16.42
CA LEU A 353 -2.02 -28.25 -15.87
C LEU A 353 -0.71 -28.00 -15.12
N GLN A 354 0.16 -27.16 -15.67
CA GLN A 354 1.43 -26.79 -15.05
C GLN A 354 1.21 -26.11 -13.69
N GLN A 355 0.19 -25.24 -13.57
CA GLN A 355 -0.19 -24.62 -12.29
C GLN A 355 -0.71 -25.65 -11.27
N LEU A 356 -1.59 -26.57 -11.69
CA LEU A 356 -2.09 -27.64 -10.81
C LEU A 356 -0.95 -28.54 -10.32
N ARG A 357 -0.02 -28.91 -11.19
CA ARG A 357 1.14 -29.73 -10.83
C ARG A 357 2.06 -28.99 -9.86
N ALA A 358 2.35 -27.71 -10.10
CA ALA A 358 3.14 -26.88 -9.20
C ALA A 358 2.51 -26.80 -7.80
N PHE A 359 1.19 -26.72 -7.73
CA PHE A 359 0.42 -26.69 -6.48
C PHE A 359 0.49 -28.02 -5.71
N ASP A 360 0.44 -29.17 -6.39
CA ASP A 360 0.47 -30.49 -5.76
C ASP A 360 1.88 -30.97 -5.36
N HIS A 361 2.92 -30.56 -6.10
CA HIS A 361 4.28 -31.08 -5.91
C HIS A 361 4.96 -30.57 -4.61
N ASP A 362 4.75 -29.32 -4.21
CA ASP A 362 5.45 -28.70 -3.07
C ASP A 362 4.50 -27.95 -2.13
N ARG A 363 3.48 -28.67 -1.66
CA ARG A 363 2.44 -28.15 -0.74
C ARG A 363 3.04 -27.49 0.50
N GLY A 364 4.11 -28.07 1.05
CA GLY A 364 4.76 -27.58 2.27
C GLY A 364 5.40 -26.21 2.09
N ALA A 365 6.14 -26.01 0.98
CA ALA A 365 6.83 -24.75 0.73
C ALA A 365 5.86 -23.59 0.37
N ILE A 366 4.66 -23.87 -0.13
CA ILE A 366 3.69 -22.84 -0.54
C ILE A 366 2.70 -22.42 0.55
N VAL A 367 2.61 -23.14 1.69
CA VAL A 367 1.71 -22.78 2.81
C VAL A 367 1.88 -21.33 3.29
N PRO A 368 3.10 -20.79 3.50
CA PRO A 368 3.30 -19.43 4.00
C PRO A 368 2.74 -18.32 3.09
N TYR A 369 2.44 -18.65 1.83
CA TYR A 369 1.98 -17.71 0.79
C TYR A 369 0.47 -17.72 0.61
N GLY A 370 -0.24 -18.66 1.26
CA GLY A 370 -1.69 -18.79 1.15
C GLY A 370 -2.17 -19.03 -0.28
N ILE A 371 -1.41 -19.77 -1.09
CA ILE A 371 -1.84 -20.10 -2.45
C ILE A 371 -2.99 -21.10 -2.38
N GLU A 372 -4.10 -20.77 -3.03
CA GLU A 372 -5.24 -21.68 -3.17
C GLU A 372 -5.12 -22.57 -4.41
N LYS A 373 -5.86 -23.69 -4.41
CA LYS A 373 -5.88 -24.62 -5.55
C LYS A 373 -6.29 -23.88 -6.84
N PRO A 374 -5.48 -23.90 -7.91
CA PRO A 374 -5.79 -23.22 -9.17
C PRO A 374 -7.17 -23.57 -9.74
N LEU A 375 -7.85 -22.55 -10.29
CA LEU A 375 -9.14 -22.65 -10.97
C LEU A 375 -9.04 -22.03 -12.37
N TRP A 376 -9.56 -22.76 -13.36
CA TRP A 376 -9.67 -22.31 -14.74
C TRP A 376 -11.07 -21.75 -15.00
N VAL A 377 -11.16 -20.46 -15.34
CA VAL A 377 -12.43 -19.77 -15.54
C VAL A 377 -12.58 -19.31 -16.98
N PHE A 378 -13.73 -19.59 -17.61
CA PHE A 378 -14.13 -19.03 -18.89
C PHE A 378 -15.26 -18.02 -18.68
N VAL A 379 -15.05 -16.76 -19.10
CA VAL A 379 -15.98 -15.66 -18.83
C VAL A 379 -16.49 -14.96 -20.07
N GLY A 380 -17.82 -14.84 -20.16
CA GLY A 380 -18.56 -14.04 -21.15
C GLY A 380 -19.09 -12.70 -20.60
N ALA A 381 -19.82 -11.97 -21.44
CA ALA A 381 -20.05 -10.53 -21.31
C ALA A 381 -21.54 -10.15 -21.05
N ARG A 382 -22.52 -10.79 -21.69
CA ARG A 382 -23.97 -10.49 -21.55
C ARG A 382 -24.87 -11.70 -21.36
N VAL A 383 -25.47 -11.78 -20.18
CA VAL A 383 -26.70 -12.57 -19.98
C VAL A 383 -27.87 -11.65 -19.64
N THR A 384 -28.74 -11.38 -20.62
CA THR A 384 -30.16 -11.05 -20.36
C THR A 384 -31.03 -11.52 -21.52
N LYS A 385 -32.13 -12.25 -21.20
CA LYS A 385 -33.15 -12.82 -22.10
C LYS A 385 -32.62 -13.38 -23.42
N GLY A 386 -32.05 -14.57 -23.32
CA GLY A 386 -31.42 -15.29 -24.43
C GLY A 386 -29.93 -15.01 -24.44
N THR A 387 -29.11 -16.02 -24.16
CA THR A 387 -27.69 -15.99 -24.48
C THR A 387 -27.56 -15.47 -25.92
N THR A 388 -26.79 -14.41 -26.15
CA THR A 388 -26.55 -13.96 -27.53
C THR A 388 -25.98 -15.14 -28.32
N GLY A 389 -26.34 -15.27 -29.62
CA GLY A 389 -25.91 -16.42 -30.42
C GLY A 389 -24.40 -16.70 -30.36
N ASN A 390 -23.59 -15.64 -30.20
CA ASN A 390 -22.13 -15.71 -30.11
C ASN A 390 -21.60 -16.24 -28.76
N GLU A 391 -22.18 -15.86 -27.62
CA GLU A 391 -21.75 -16.41 -26.31
C GLU A 391 -22.11 -17.87 -26.15
N LEU A 392 -23.30 -18.24 -26.60
CA LEU A 392 -23.72 -19.63 -26.63
C LEU A 392 -22.78 -20.42 -27.55
N SER A 393 -22.38 -19.82 -28.68
CA SER A 393 -21.39 -20.39 -29.57
C SER A 393 -20.06 -20.63 -28.86
N ASP A 394 -19.53 -19.65 -28.12
CA ASP A 394 -18.23 -19.77 -27.45
C ASP A 394 -18.28 -20.81 -26.30
N ILE A 395 -19.34 -20.83 -25.49
CA ILE A 395 -19.54 -21.88 -24.46
C ILE A 395 -19.54 -23.27 -25.12
N LEU A 396 -20.30 -23.43 -26.21
CA LEU A 396 -20.37 -24.70 -26.93
C LEU A 396 -19.04 -25.03 -27.64
N THR A 397 -18.22 -24.05 -28.02
CA THR A 397 -16.87 -24.27 -28.54
C THR A 397 -15.94 -24.80 -27.46
N VAL A 398 -15.99 -24.23 -26.24
CA VAL A 398 -15.21 -24.74 -25.11
C VAL A 398 -15.65 -26.16 -24.75
N LEU A 399 -16.96 -26.41 -24.66
CA LEU A 399 -17.48 -27.76 -24.38
C LEU A 399 -17.09 -28.78 -25.46
N ALA A 400 -17.14 -28.40 -26.74
CA ALA A 400 -16.70 -29.26 -27.84
C ALA A 400 -15.19 -29.55 -27.79
N PHE A 401 -14.36 -28.57 -27.45
CA PHE A 401 -12.93 -28.77 -27.22
C PHE A 401 -12.67 -29.77 -26.08
N LEU A 402 -13.37 -29.62 -24.94
CA LEU A 402 -13.21 -30.52 -23.80
C LEU A 402 -13.65 -31.95 -24.15
N ASP A 403 -14.77 -32.10 -24.86
CA ASP A 403 -15.27 -33.40 -25.33
C ASP A 403 -14.28 -34.07 -26.29
N GLU A 404 -13.78 -33.35 -27.31
CA GLU A 404 -12.81 -33.90 -28.26
C GLU A 404 -11.49 -34.30 -27.58
N PHE A 405 -11.00 -33.49 -26.62
CA PHE A 405 -9.79 -33.79 -25.86
C PHE A 405 -9.94 -35.08 -25.04
N LEU A 406 -11.13 -35.37 -24.51
CA LEU A 406 -11.43 -36.58 -23.73
C LEU A 406 -11.67 -37.82 -24.61
N HIS A 407 -12.35 -37.66 -25.75
CA HIS A 407 -12.75 -38.77 -26.62
C HIS A 407 -11.64 -39.21 -27.59
N ASP A 408 -10.83 -38.30 -28.14
CA ASP A 408 -9.87 -38.56 -29.21
C ASP A 408 -8.42 -38.46 -28.70
N ARG A 409 -8.01 -39.46 -27.92
CA ARG A 409 -6.65 -39.55 -27.35
C ARG A 409 -5.54 -39.37 -28.40
N PRO A 410 -5.56 -40.05 -29.57
CA PRO A 410 -4.51 -39.87 -30.57
C PRO A 410 -4.34 -38.41 -31.04
N LYS A 411 -5.44 -37.69 -31.28
CA LYS A 411 -5.35 -36.26 -31.63
C LYS A 411 -4.86 -35.41 -30.47
N ALA A 412 -5.36 -35.63 -29.26
CA ALA A 412 -4.95 -34.88 -28.08
C ALA A 412 -3.45 -35.05 -27.80
N VAL A 413 -2.95 -36.30 -27.78
CA VAL A 413 -1.53 -36.62 -27.61
C VAL A 413 -0.69 -36.05 -28.76
N GLY A 414 -1.19 -36.10 -30.01
CA GLY A 414 -0.53 -35.48 -31.15
C GLY A 414 -0.33 -33.97 -30.97
N ARG A 415 -1.36 -33.23 -30.53
CA ARG A 415 -1.27 -31.79 -30.24
C ARG A 415 -0.30 -31.49 -29.09
N ILE A 416 -0.32 -32.28 -28.03
CA ILE A 416 0.63 -32.17 -26.91
C ILE A 416 2.06 -32.40 -27.41
N GLY A 417 2.27 -33.38 -28.30
CA GLY A 417 3.55 -33.62 -28.96
C GLY A 417 4.04 -32.44 -29.78
N THR A 418 3.16 -31.79 -30.56
CA THR A 418 3.48 -30.56 -31.30
C THR A 418 3.90 -29.42 -30.38
N LEU A 419 3.21 -29.24 -29.24
CA LEU A 419 3.56 -28.23 -28.24
C LEU A 419 4.89 -28.55 -27.53
N LYS A 420 5.21 -29.84 -27.33
CA LYS A 420 6.49 -30.30 -26.79
C LYS A 420 7.67 -30.00 -27.72
N ALA A 421 7.46 -30.05 -29.04
CA ALA A 421 8.50 -29.77 -30.02
C ALA A 421 8.94 -28.29 -30.06
N GLY A 422 8.17 -27.37 -29.47
CA GLY A 422 8.57 -25.99 -29.21
C GLY A 422 8.33 -24.98 -30.35
N SER A 423 7.84 -25.41 -31.52
CA SER A 423 7.49 -24.51 -32.64
C SER A 423 6.14 -24.88 -33.28
N PRO A 424 5.02 -24.74 -32.53
CA PRO A 424 3.69 -25.11 -33.02
C PRO A 424 3.15 -24.16 -34.11
N GLY A 425 3.85 -23.06 -34.45
CA GLY A 425 3.37 -22.04 -35.39
C GLY A 425 2.32 -21.11 -34.77
N LEU A 426 2.23 -21.08 -33.44
CA LEU A 426 1.29 -20.27 -32.67
C LEU A 426 1.98 -18.96 -32.28
N VAL A 427 2.03 -18.04 -33.23
CA VAL A 427 2.74 -16.76 -33.07
C VAL A 427 1.84 -15.61 -32.65
N ASP A 428 2.42 -14.72 -31.84
CA ASP A 428 1.86 -13.43 -31.44
C ASP A 428 1.99 -12.35 -32.53
N SER A 429 1.53 -11.13 -32.25
CA SER A 429 1.61 -9.98 -33.16
C SER A 429 3.06 -9.52 -33.46
N ARG A 430 4.03 -9.91 -32.61
CA ARG A 430 5.47 -9.65 -32.79
C ARG A 430 6.19 -10.85 -33.45
N ASN A 431 5.44 -11.84 -33.96
CA ASN A 431 5.95 -13.06 -34.58
C ASN A 431 6.74 -13.98 -33.63
N ARG A 432 6.48 -13.90 -32.32
CA ARG A 432 7.06 -14.77 -31.28
C ARG A 432 6.11 -15.93 -30.97
N GLU A 433 6.65 -17.12 -30.72
CA GLU A 433 5.87 -18.29 -30.31
C GLU A 433 5.26 -18.09 -28.90
N VAL A 434 3.93 -18.17 -28.78
CA VAL A 434 3.16 -17.88 -27.55
C VAL A 434 3.52 -18.82 -26.39
N PHE A 435 3.92 -20.05 -26.70
CA PHE A 435 4.25 -21.10 -25.73
C PHE A 435 5.74 -21.47 -25.71
N ALA A 436 6.62 -20.65 -26.29
CA ALA A 436 8.07 -20.92 -26.36
C ALA A 436 8.65 -21.26 -24.98
N ASN A 437 9.36 -22.40 -24.87
CA ASN A 437 10.02 -22.89 -23.64
C ASN A 437 9.13 -23.02 -22.38
N ARG A 438 7.82 -22.81 -22.51
CA ARG A 438 6.92 -22.68 -21.36
C ARG A 438 6.72 -24.00 -20.62
N PHE A 439 6.56 -25.07 -21.39
CA PHE A 439 6.25 -26.41 -20.87
C PHE A 439 7.50 -27.23 -20.55
N THR A 440 8.67 -26.60 -20.45
CA THR A 440 9.96 -27.29 -20.21
C THR A 440 9.93 -28.09 -18.91
N SER A 441 9.36 -27.54 -17.83
CA SER A 441 9.18 -28.23 -16.54
C SER A 441 8.14 -29.35 -16.62
N LEU A 442 7.07 -29.14 -17.40
CA LEU A 442 6.01 -30.12 -17.59
C LEU A 442 6.52 -31.36 -18.32
N PHE A 443 7.33 -31.19 -19.38
CA PHE A 443 7.82 -32.26 -20.24
C PHE A 443 9.17 -32.87 -19.84
N ARG A 444 9.84 -32.36 -18.78
CA ARG A 444 11.12 -32.89 -18.32
C ARG A 444 11.00 -34.40 -18.07
N GLU A 445 11.68 -35.20 -18.89
CA GLU A 445 11.70 -36.67 -18.87
C GLU A 445 10.34 -37.37 -19.06
N ARG A 446 9.34 -36.68 -19.64
CA ARG A 446 7.97 -37.20 -19.83
C ARG A 446 7.54 -37.25 -21.28
N SER A 447 6.75 -38.25 -21.63
CA SER A 447 6.10 -38.37 -22.95
C SER A 447 4.84 -37.49 -23.03
N ALA A 448 4.31 -37.31 -24.25
CA ALA A 448 3.04 -36.62 -24.45
C ALA A 448 1.87 -37.41 -23.82
N ASP A 449 1.93 -38.75 -23.86
CA ASP A 449 0.98 -39.64 -23.19
C ASP A 449 1.00 -39.44 -21.66
N ASP A 450 2.18 -39.36 -21.04
CA ASP A 450 2.27 -39.15 -19.58
C ASP A 450 1.62 -37.83 -19.16
N VAL A 451 1.74 -36.79 -19.99
CA VAL A 451 1.15 -35.47 -19.74
C VAL A 451 -0.37 -35.50 -19.95
N TYR A 452 -0.84 -36.23 -20.97
CA TYR A 452 -2.27 -36.45 -21.20
C TYR A 452 -2.92 -37.18 -20.03
N ASP A 453 -2.32 -38.27 -19.55
CA ASP A 453 -2.84 -39.08 -18.45
C ASP A 453 -2.88 -38.28 -17.13
N GLU A 454 -1.90 -37.38 -16.92
CA GLU A 454 -1.94 -36.45 -15.79
C GLU A 454 -3.03 -35.39 -15.93
N ALA A 455 -3.28 -34.88 -17.14
CA ALA A 455 -4.40 -33.97 -17.39
C ALA A 455 -5.74 -34.61 -17.02
N LEU A 456 -5.95 -35.87 -17.42
CA LEU A 456 -7.14 -36.65 -17.05
C LEU A 456 -7.31 -36.76 -15.53
N ARG A 457 -6.22 -36.99 -14.80
CA ARG A 457 -6.23 -37.12 -13.33
C ARG A 457 -6.46 -35.77 -12.62
N LEU A 458 -5.71 -34.73 -12.99
CA LEU A 458 -5.68 -33.46 -12.24
C LEU A 458 -6.75 -32.46 -12.64
N ILE A 459 -7.09 -32.37 -13.94
CA ILE A 459 -8.07 -31.41 -14.45
C ILE A 459 -9.46 -32.04 -14.43
N PHE A 460 -9.60 -33.27 -14.92
CA PHE A 460 -10.89 -33.91 -15.18
C PHE A 460 -11.37 -34.86 -14.07
N ASN A 461 -10.58 -35.05 -13.01
CA ASN A 461 -10.85 -35.98 -11.90
C ASN A 461 -11.10 -37.44 -12.37
N ALA A 462 -10.63 -37.84 -13.55
CA ALA A 462 -10.98 -39.10 -14.20
C ALA A 462 -9.75 -39.88 -14.70
N PRO A 463 -9.02 -40.56 -13.81
CA PRO A 463 -7.89 -41.41 -14.20
C PRO A 463 -8.39 -42.52 -15.14
N GLY A 464 -7.90 -42.54 -16.38
CA GLY A 464 -8.33 -43.50 -17.42
C GLY A 464 -9.33 -42.95 -18.43
N GLY A 465 -9.84 -41.72 -18.24
CA GLY A 465 -10.71 -41.03 -19.20
C GLY A 465 -12.15 -41.55 -19.22
N GLY A 466 -12.93 -41.07 -20.20
CA GLY A 466 -14.34 -41.40 -20.35
C GLY A 466 -15.08 -40.36 -21.19
N ALA A 467 -16.39 -40.55 -21.38
CA ALA A 467 -17.23 -39.59 -22.07
C ALA A 467 -17.55 -38.37 -21.18
N LEU A 468 -17.63 -37.18 -21.77
CA LEU A 468 -18.09 -35.98 -21.10
C LEU A 468 -19.61 -36.03 -20.94
N HIS A 469 -20.10 -35.90 -19.70
CA HIS A 469 -21.53 -35.82 -19.40
C HIS A 469 -21.89 -34.44 -18.85
N LEU A 470 -22.98 -33.88 -19.37
CA LEU A 470 -23.58 -32.62 -18.89
C LEU A 470 -24.93 -32.90 -18.23
N GLU A 471 -25.09 -32.46 -16.98
CA GLU A 471 -26.35 -32.62 -16.25
C GLU A 471 -26.77 -31.33 -15.54
N GLN A 472 -28.07 -31.05 -15.54
CA GLN A 472 -28.63 -29.96 -14.76
C GLN A 472 -28.79 -30.38 -13.29
N ILE A 473 -28.37 -29.52 -12.37
CA ILE A 473 -28.46 -29.78 -10.93
C ILE A 473 -29.87 -29.39 -10.43
N SER A 474 -30.61 -30.33 -9.85
CA SER A 474 -31.90 -30.04 -9.23
C SER A 474 -31.68 -29.34 -7.88
N GLY A 475 -32.12 -28.08 -7.77
CA GLY A 475 -31.96 -27.27 -6.55
C GLY A 475 -30.96 -26.11 -6.66
N ALA A 476 -30.18 -26.03 -7.76
CA ALA A 476 -29.27 -24.92 -8.04
C ALA A 476 -29.66 -24.22 -9.37
N GLU A 477 -30.32 -23.07 -9.27
CA GLU A 477 -30.79 -22.34 -10.46
C GLU A 477 -29.64 -21.84 -11.35
N GLY A 478 -29.60 -22.37 -12.58
CA GLY A 478 -28.67 -21.95 -13.62
C GLY A 478 -27.37 -22.75 -13.72
N GLU A 479 -27.23 -23.84 -12.96
CA GLU A 479 -26.02 -24.66 -12.93
C GLU A 479 -26.13 -25.95 -13.76
N ILE A 480 -25.07 -26.26 -14.51
CA ILE A 480 -24.86 -27.53 -15.22
C ILE A 480 -23.54 -28.12 -14.72
N GLU A 481 -23.56 -29.34 -14.20
CA GLU A 481 -22.35 -30.07 -13.82
C GLU A 481 -21.65 -30.67 -15.06
N LEU A 482 -20.32 -30.66 -15.03
CA LEU A 482 -19.45 -31.32 -16.00
C LEU A 482 -18.72 -32.47 -15.31
N ARG A 483 -18.92 -33.70 -15.80
CA ARG A 483 -18.29 -34.91 -15.27
C ARG A 483 -17.80 -35.82 -16.38
N VAL A 484 -16.86 -36.70 -16.05
CA VAL A 484 -16.35 -37.72 -16.98
C VAL A 484 -16.71 -39.09 -16.43
N GLY A 485 -17.49 -39.87 -17.17
CA GLY A 485 -18.03 -41.14 -16.70
C GLY A 485 -18.76 -41.02 -15.34
N ALA A 486 -18.40 -41.88 -14.40
CA ALA A 486 -18.95 -41.91 -13.03
C ALA A 486 -18.07 -41.21 -11.97
N HIS A 487 -17.07 -40.43 -12.40
CA HIS A 487 -16.17 -39.70 -11.51
C HIS A 487 -16.81 -38.42 -10.94
N ASP A 488 -16.13 -37.83 -9.95
CA ASP A 488 -16.54 -36.56 -9.34
C ASP A 488 -16.58 -35.41 -10.38
N PRO A 489 -17.51 -34.45 -10.23
CA PRO A 489 -17.61 -33.33 -11.14
C PRO A 489 -16.31 -32.52 -11.12
N PHE A 490 -15.80 -32.22 -12.32
CA PHE A 490 -14.58 -31.43 -12.49
C PHE A 490 -14.88 -30.00 -12.91
N GLY A 491 -16.10 -29.72 -13.37
CA GLY A 491 -16.48 -28.40 -13.83
C GLY A 491 -17.94 -28.05 -13.61
N VAL A 492 -18.24 -26.75 -13.67
CA VAL A 492 -19.61 -26.24 -13.60
C VAL A 492 -19.82 -25.13 -14.63
N VAL A 493 -20.95 -25.17 -15.33
CA VAL A 493 -21.42 -24.09 -16.20
C VAL A 493 -22.53 -23.32 -15.47
N ASN A 494 -22.35 -22.01 -15.28
CA ASN A 494 -23.33 -21.15 -14.63
C ASN A 494 -23.91 -20.12 -15.62
N VAL A 495 -25.15 -20.35 -16.05
CA VAL A 495 -25.83 -19.59 -17.10
C VAL A 495 -27.29 -19.33 -16.78
N GLY A 496 -27.87 -18.26 -17.34
CA GLY A 496 -29.29 -17.93 -17.10
C GLY A 496 -30.30 -18.88 -17.75
N ASN A 497 -29.88 -19.73 -18.71
CA ASN A 497 -30.75 -20.72 -19.35
C ASN A 497 -30.00 -22.03 -19.60
N PRO A 498 -29.86 -22.89 -18.56
CA PRO A 498 -29.08 -24.13 -18.65
C PRO A 498 -29.70 -25.14 -19.63
N SER A 499 -31.03 -25.20 -19.71
CA SER A 499 -31.74 -26.15 -20.59
C SER A 499 -31.46 -25.90 -22.08
N ASN A 500 -31.26 -24.64 -22.49
CA ASN A 500 -30.86 -24.34 -23.86
C ASN A 500 -29.44 -24.81 -24.17
N VAL A 501 -28.49 -24.65 -23.24
CA VAL A 501 -27.12 -25.13 -23.41
C VAL A 501 -27.10 -26.65 -23.55
N ILE A 502 -27.81 -27.37 -22.68
CA ILE A 502 -27.94 -28.83 -22.74
C ILE A 502 -28.52 -29.28 -24.08
N LYS A 503 -29.61 -28.63 -24.56
CA LYS A 503 -30.22 -28.98 -25.85
C LYS A 503 -29.26 -28.80 -27.02
N GLN A 504 -28.48 -27.72 -27.04
CA GLN A 504 -27.52 -27.43 -28.11
C GLN A 504 -26.28 -28.32 -28.02
N ALA A 505 -25.82 -28.65 -26.80
CA ALA A 505 -24.73 -29.60 -26.58
C ALA A 505 -25.11 -31.00 -27.08
N ARG A 506 -26.34 -31.46 -26.77
CA ARG A 506 -26.90 -32.72 -27.28
C ARG A 506 -26.96 -32.73 -28.81
N ALA A 507 -27.34 -31.61 -29.43
CA ALA A 507 -27.37 -31.50 -30.90
C ALA A 507 -25.97 -31.59 -31.55
N ARG A 508 -24.89 -31.33 -30.79
CA ARG A 508 -23.50 -31.51 -31.21
C ARG A 508 -22.93 -32.89 -30.86
N GLY A 509 -23.73 -33.78 -30.29
CA GLY A 509 -23.32 -35.16 -29.97
C GLY A 509 -22.73 -35.36 -28.57
N ILE A 510 -22.75 -34.34 -27.70
CA ILE A 510 -22.25 -34.45 -26.33
C ILE A 510 -23.30 -35.16 -25.45
N ASP A 511 -22.86 -36.07 -24.58
CA ASP A 511 -23.77 -36.82 -23.71
C ASP A 511 -24.40 -35.93 -22.62
N THR A 512 -25.70 -36.10 -22.41
CA THR A 512 -26.51 -35.23 -21.55
C THR A 512 -27.55 -36.06 -20.80
N GLY A 513 -27.48 -36.05 -19.47
CA GLY A 513 -28.35 -36.84 -18.61
C GLY A 513 -29.75 -36.24 -18.39
N SER A 514 -30.59 -36.98 -17.65
CA SER A 514 -31.96 -36.59 -17.28
C SER A 514 -32.06 -35.70 -16.03
N GLY A 515 -30.93 -35.23 -15.51
CA GLY A 515 -30.83 -34.41 -14.30
C GLY A 515 -30.67 -35.25 -13.03
N ARG A 516 -29.89 -34.73 -12.08
CA ARG A 516 -29.62 -35.37 -10.78
C ARG A 516 -30.57 -34.81 -9.73
N GLU A 517 -31.32 -35.66 -9.04
CA GLU A 517 -32.33 -35.25 -8.04
C GLU A 517 -31.74 -34.78 -6.69
N PHE A 518 -30.44 -35.05 -6.43
CA PHE A 518 -29.77 -34.77 -5.14
C PHE A 518 -28.34 -34.22 -5.31
N GLY A 519 -28.18 -33.06 -5.95
CA GLY A 519 -26.90 -32.36 -6.06
C GLY A 519 -26.93 -31.02 -5.31
N GLY A 520 -25.94 -30.76 -4.45
CA GLY A 520 -25.74 -29.43 -3.85
C GLY A 520 -25.22 -28.40 -4.87
N PRO A 521 -25.33 -27.10 -4.59
CA PRO A 521 -24.84 -26.05 -5.48
C PRO A 521 -23.30 -26.07 -5.57
N LEU A 522 -22.76 -26.39 -6.75
CA LEU A 522 -21.32 -26.47 -6.98
C LEU A 522 -20.67 -25.08 -7.02
N PHE A 523 -21.40 -24.07 -7.51
CA PHE A 523 -20.87 -22.71 -7.60
C PHE A 523 -20.62 -22.07 -6.23
N GLN A 524 -21.50 -22.32 -5.25
CA GLN A 524 -21.36 -21.77 -3.90
C GLN A 524 -20.22 -22.45 -3.13
N ALA A 525 -19.98 -23.73 -3.40
CA ALA A 525 -18.90 -24.52 -2.80
C ALA A 525 -17.54 -24.37 -3.52
N LEU A 526 -17.38 -23.40 -4.45
CA LEU A 526 -16.14 -23.23 -5.21
C LEU A 526 -14.93 -22.88 -4.32
N ASP A 527 -15.15 -22.11 -3.26
CA ASP A 527 -14.08 -21.63 -2.39
C ASP A 527 -13.85 -22.55 -1.18
N GLU A 528 -14.57 -23.68 -1.11
CA GLU A 528 -14.37 -24.69 -0.07
C GLU A 528 -13.05 -25.47 -0.32
N PRO A 529 -12.27 -25.81 0.73
CA PRO A 529 -10.97 -26.46 0.59
C PRO A 529 -10.99 -27.81 -0.15
N ASP A 530 -12.11 -28.52 -0.08
CA ASP A 530 -12.36 -29.84 -0.68
C ASP A 530 -13.11 -29.77 -2.02
N SER A 531 -13.30 -28.57 -2.58
CA SER A 531 -13.94 -28.39 -3.89
C SER A 531 -13.22 -29.18 -5.01
N THR A 532 -13.97 -30.08 -5.65
CA THR A 532 -13.47 -30.90 -6.78
C THR A 532 -13.46 -30.14 -8.11
N VAL A 533 -14.09 -28.96 -8.15
CA VAL A 533 -14.26 -28.17 -9.37
C VAL A 533 -12.94 -27.49 -9.74
N ASN A 534 -12.46 -27.77 -10.96
CA ASN A 534 -11.25 -27.20 -11.56
C ASN A 534 -11.58 -26.26 -12.74
N VAL A 535 -12.77 -26.39 -13.35
CA VAL A 535 -13.20 -25.60 -14.51
C VAL A 535 -14.54 -24.90 -14.25
N LEU A 536 -14.61 -23.60 -14.48
CA LEU A 536 -15.81 -22.78 -14.34
C LEU A 536 -16.12 -22.08 -15.67
N ILE A 537 -17.34 -22.21 -16.18
CA ILE A 537 -17.77 -21.57 -17.44
C ILE A 537 -19.04 -20.75 -17.19
N GLY A 538 -19.08 -19.49 -17.64
CA GLY A 538 -20.27 -18.63 -17.40
C GLY A 538 -20.04 -17.16 -17.72
N ALA A 539 -21.10 -16.34 -17.66
CA ALA A 539 -21.08 -15.04 -18.38
C ALA A 539 -21.54 -13.79 -17.60
N ARG A 540 -22.01 -13.88 -16.35
CA ARG A 540 -22.39 -12.66 -15.59
C ARG A 540 -22.34 -12.75 -14.06
N LYS A 541 -22.68 -13.90 -13.46
CA LYS A 541 -22.57 -14.07 -11.99
C LYS A 541 -21.13 -13.95 -11.47
N PHE A 542 -20.11 -14.02 -12.34
CA PHE A 542 -18.70 -13.88 -11.96
C PHE A 542 -18.21 -12.44 -11.94
N THR A 543 -18.83 -11.54 -12.72
CA THR A 543 -18.49 -10.11 -12.70
C THR A 543 -19.08 -9.43 -11.47
N GLU A 544 -20.08 -10.02 -10.82
CA GLU A 544 -20.79 -9.41 -9.70
C GLU A 544 -21.12 -10.45 -8.60
N GLY A 545 -20.60 -10.26 -7.39
CA GLY A 545 -20.98 -11.09 -6.23
C GLY A 545 -20.23 -12.42 -6.05
N TRP A 546 -19.10 -12.62 -6.73
CA TRP A 546 -18.20 -13.76 -6.49
C TRP A 546 -16.76 -13.30 -6.27
N SER A 547 -16.10 -13.88 -5.27
CA SER A 547 -14.79 -13.48 -4.79
C SER A 547 -13.95 -14.72 -4.45
N SER A 548 -13.14 -15.18 -5.41
CA SER A 548 -12.26 -16.33 -5.24
C SER A 548 -10.78 -15.98 -5.40
N TRP A 549 -9.93 -16.56 -4.56
CA TRP A 549 -8.48 -16.49 -4.67
C TRP A 549 -7.89 -17.59 -5.59
N ARG A 550 -8.73 -18.55 -6.01
CA ARG A 550 -8.35 -19.72 -6.81
C ARG A 550 -8.07 -19.40 -8.28
N VAL A 551 -8.60 -18.30 -8.80
CA VAL A 551 -8.54 -17.98 -10.24
C VAL A 551 -7.10 -17.81 -10.70
N SER A 552 -6.61 -18.72 -11.55
CA SER A 552 -5.21 -18.70 -12.03
C SER A 552 -5.10 -18.78 -13.55
N THR A 553 -6.14 -19.23 -14.24
CA THR A 553 -6.22 -19.20 -15.69
C THR A 553 -7.61 -18.69 -16.13
N MET A 554 -7.65 -17.77 -17.08
CA MET A 554 -8.84 -17.04 -17.52
C MET A 554 -8.98 -17.06 -19.05
N GLY A 555 -10.07 -17.64 -19.53
CA GLY A 555 -10.48 -17.63 -20.93
C GLY A 555 -11.58 -16.60 -21.20
N LEU A 556 -11.33 -15.61 -22.06
CA LEU A 556 -12.31 -14.58 -22.42
C LEU A 556 -13.19 -15.03 -23.59
N MET A 557 -14.51 -14.90 -23.43
CA MET A 557 -15.55 -15.20 -24.42
C MET A 557 -16.34 -13.92 -24.75
N ASN A 558 -16.72 -13.74 -26.02
CA ASN A 558 -17.55 -12.62 -26.50
C ASN A 558 -17.25 -11.22 -25.90
N VAL A 559 -15.98 -10.81 -25.85
CA VAL A 559 -15.62 -9.47 -25.38
C VAL A 559 -15.99 -8.42 -26.44
N GLY A 560 -16.95 -7.55 -26.12
CA GLY A 560 -17.38 -6.45 -26.97
C GLY A 560 -16.87 -5.08 -26.50
N LYS A 561 -16.74 -4.12 -27.43
CA LYS A 561 -16.20 -2.76 -27.20
C LYS A 561 -16.88 -1.93 -26.10
N ASN A 562 -18.10 -2.28 -25.69
CA ASN A 562 -18.86 -1.52 -24.68
C ASN A 562 -18.76 -2.12 -23.25
N GLU A 563 -17.92 -3.13 -23.03
CA GLU A 563 -17.94 -3.94 -21.80
C GLU A 563 -16.68 -3.80 -20.94
N GLY A 564 -15.81 -2.84 -21.28
CA GLY A 564 -14.50 -2.64 -20.65
C GLY A 564 -14.52 -2.59 -19.12
N SER A 565 -15.51 -1.94 -18.49
CA SER A 565 -15.57 -1.87 -17.03
C SER A 565 -15.79 -3.24 -16.37
N GLN A 566 -16.61 -4.12 -16.94
CA GLN A 566 -16.88 -5.45 -16.38
C GLN A 566 -15.67 -6.37 -16.52
N ILE A 567 -14.95 -6.24 -17.64
CA ILE A 567 -13.75 -7.04 -17.92
C ILE A 567 -12.63 -6.65 -16.96
N ILE A 568 -12.43 -5.35 -16.72
CA ILE A 568 -11.42 -4.87 -15.76
C ILE A 568 -11.77 -5.25 -14.32
N GLN A 569 -13.06 -5.20 -13.94
CA GLN A 569 -13.51 -5.75 -12.65
C GLN A 569 -13.13 -7.21 -12.50
N LEU A 570 -13.37 -8.02 -13.53
CA LEU A 570 -13.13 -9.45 -13.50
C LEU A 570 -11.65 -9.81 -13.51
N PHE A 571 -10.87 -9.13 -14.34
CA PHE A 571 -9.41 -9.20 -14.34
C PHE A 571 -8.86 -8.85 -12.95
N GLY A 572 -9.34 -7.76 -12.36
CA GLY A 572 -9.01 -7.35 -10.98
C GLY A 572 -9.38 -8.38 -9.90
N ARG A 573 -10.33 -9.30 -10.16
CA ARG A 573 -10.60 -10.44 -9.28
C ARG A 573 -9.64 -11.60 -9.52
N GLY A 574 -9.26 -11.86 -10.77
CA GLY A 574 -8.32 -12.92 -11.13
C GLY A 574 -6.89 -12.69 -10.65
N VAL A 575 -6.47 -11.43 -10.59
CA VAL A 575 -5.11 -11.03 -10.17
C VAL A 575 -4.93 -10.97 -8.66
N ARG A 576 -5.90 -11.41 -7.86
CA ARG A 576 -5.78 -11.39 -6.39
C ARG A 576 -4.76 -12.40 -5.89
N LEU A 577 -3.95 -11.99 -4.93
CA LEU A 577 -2.90 -12.80 -4.30
C LEU A 577 -2.87 -12.55 -2.79
N LYS A 578 -2.84 -13.60 -1.97
CA LYS A 578 -2.64 -13.46 -0.51
C LYS A 578 -1.17 -13.11 -0.21
N GLY A 579 -0.23 -13.80 -0.86
CA GLY A 579 1.21 -13.54 -0.76
C GLY A 579 1.81 -13.97 0.59
N TYR A 580 3.14 -13.92 0.69
CA TYR A 580 3.85 -14.29 1.92
C TYR A 580 3.35 -13.47 3.11
N GLY A 581 2.87 -14.13 4.17
CA GLY A 581 2.38 -13.47 5.39
C GLY A 581 1.22 -12.48 5.16
N PHE A 582 0.35 -12.73 4.16
CA PHE A 582 -0.72 -11.80 3.74
C PHE A 582 -0.18 -10.43 3.26
N SER A 583 1.03 -10.39 2.71
CA SER A 583 1.62 -9.16 2.15
C SER A 583 0.86 -8.61 0.93
N LEU A 584 0.08 -9.46 0.25
CA LEU A 584 -0.58 -9.21 -1.05
C LEU A 584 0.39 -9.03 -2.23
N LYS A 585 1.71 -9.14 -1.98
CA LYS A 585 2.78 -8.95 -2.97
C LYS A 585 3.26 -10.30 -3.50
N ARG A 586 3.74 -10.29 -4.74
CA ARG A 586 4.49 -11.41 -5.33
C ARG A 586 5.72 -11.71 -4.49
N SER A 587 6.03 -12.99 -4.33
CA SER A 587 7.16 -13.51 -3.56
C SER A 587 8.50 -12.90 -3.95
N ARG A 588 8.72 -12.59 -5.23
CA ARG A 588 9.95 -11.91 -5.74
C ARG A 588 10.18 -10.49 -5.20
N LEU A 589 9.14 -9.87 -4.66
CA LEU A 589 9.15 -8.49 -4.17
C LEU A 589 9.04 -8.41 -2.64
N VAL A 590 9.17 -9.55 -1.98
CA VAL A 590 9.13 -9.73 -0.53
C VAL A 590 10.41 -10.45 -0.11
N GLN A 591 10.90 -10.20 1.10
CA GLN A 591 11.98 -10.98 1.71
C GLN A 591 11.41 -11.83 2.85
N ARG A 592 11.99 -13.01 3.10
CA ARG A 592 11.64 -13.83 4.28
C ARG A 592 12.31 -13.27 5.53
N ASP A 593 11.62 -13.39 6.65
CA ASP A 593 12.08 -12.84 7.94
C ASP A 593 13.41 -13.45 8.41
N ASN A 594 13.73 -14.67 7.96
CA ASN A 594 14.94 -15.41 8.29
C ASN A 594 16.03 -15.32 7.20
N GLY A 595 15.85 -14.47 6.18
CA GLY A 595 16.78 -14.36 5.05
C GLY A 595 16.81 -15.57 4.12
N GLU A 596 15.96 -16.58 4.33
CA GLU A 596 15.86 -17.73 3.41
C GLU A 596 15.28 -17.31 2.05
N ARG A 597 15.65 -18.04 1.01
CA ARG A 597 15.11 -17.84 -0.34
C ARG A 597 13.67 -18.32 -0.44
N HIS A 598 12.90 -17.66 -1.31
CA HIS A 598 11.59 -18.14 -1.72
C HIS A 598 11.76 -19.22 -2.82
N PRO A 599 10.88 -20.24 -2.90
CA PRO A 599 10.92 -21.28 -3.94
C PRO A 599 10.37 -20.75 -5.28
N HIS A 600 11.08 -19.82 -5.91
CA HIS A 600 10.65 -19.11 -7.11
C HIS A 600 10.24 -20.04 -8.27
N ALA A 601 10.93 -21.17 -8.45
CA ALA A 601 10.59 -22.13 -9.51
C ALA A 601 9.13 -22.62 -9.49
N VAL A 602 8.49 -22.66 -8.31
CA VAL A 602 7.09 -23.05 -8.13
C VAL A 602 6.19 -21.81 -8.05
N LEU A 603 6.62 -20.80 -7.28
CA LEU A 603 5.82 -19.60 -7.02
C LEU A 603 5.61 -18.75 -8.26
N ASP A 604 6.58 -18.67 -9.18
CA ASP A 604 6.45 -17.89 -10.41
C ASP A 604 5.31 -18.37 -11.30
N GLU A 605 4.95 -19.66 -11.21
CA GLU A 605 3.83 -20.24 -11.96
C GLU A 605 2.50 -20.07 -11.21
N LEU A 606 2.52 -20.16 -9.88
CA LEU A 606 1.34 -20.06 -9.02
C LEU A 606 0.88 -18.63 -8.75
N GLU A 607 1.82 -17.68 -8.72
CA GLU A 607 1.58 -16.25 -8.60
C GLU A 607 1.30 -15.60 -9.97
N ALA A 608 1.04 -16.38 -11.02
CA ALA A 608 0.67 -15.91 -12.35
C ALA A 608 -0.82 -16.13 -12.67
N LEU A 609 -1.43 -15.16 -13.33
CA LEU A 609 -2.73 -15.24 -13.99
C LEU A 609 -2.55 -15.36 -15.50
N ASN A 610 -2.90 -16.51 -16.05
CA ASN A 610 -2.90 -16.72 -17.51
C ASN A 610 -4.18 -16.16 -18.10
N VAL A 611 -4.10 -15.25 -19.07
CA VAL A 611 -5.27 -14.66 -19.74
C VAL A 611 -5.19 -14.94 -21.23
N PHE A 612 -6.26 -15.51 -21.79
CA PHE A 612 -6.33 -15.86 -23.20
C PHE A 612 -7.73 -15.65 -23.75
N GLY A 613 -7.86 -15.39 -25.05
CA GLY A 613 -9.15 -15.24 -25.71
C GLY A 613 -9.52 -16.53 -26.45
N VAL A 614 -10.78 -16.96 -26.39
CA VAL A 614 -11.28 -18.06 -27.24
C VAL A 614 -11.18 -17.68 -28.72
N ARG A 615 -11.22 -16.37 -29.02
CA ARG A 615 -10.95 -15.78 -30.34
C ARG A 615 -9.92 -14.65 -30.23
N ALA A 616 -9.14 -14.44 -31.28
CA ALA A 616 -8.03 -13.48 -31.29
C ALA A 616 -8.48 -12.01 -31.09
N ASN A 617 -9.63 -11.65 -31.66
CA ASN A 617 -10.18 -10.28 -31.57
C ASN A 617 -10.54 -9.84 -30.13
N TYR A 618 -10.78 -10.77 -29.20
CA TYR A 618 -11.07 -10.46 -27.81
C TYR A 618 -9.84 -9.97 -27.06
N MET A 619 -8.67 -10.53 -27.36
CA MET A 619 -7.42 -10.14 -26.71
C MET A 619 -6.93 -8.77 -27.16
N GLN A 620 -7.18 -8.39 -28.41
CA GLN A 620 -6.87 -7.04 -28.89
C GLN A 620 -7.64 -5.99 -28.08
N GLN A 621 -8.94 -6.19 -27.90
CA GLN A 621 -9.78 -5.29 -27.08
C GLN A 621 -9.34 -5.28 -25.61
N PHE A 622 -8.96 -6.43 -25.06
CA PHE A 622 -8.43 -6.52 -23.70
C PHE A 622 -7.12 -5.72 -23.52
N LYS A 623 -6.19 -5.82 -24.48
CA LYS A 623 -4.95 -5.01 -24.48
C LYS A 623 -5.24 -3.52 -24.57
N GLU A 624 -6.22 -3.11 -25.39
CA GLU A 624 -6.67 -1.71 -25.47
C GLU A 624 -7.18 -1.21 -24.12
N TYR A 625 -7.99 -2.00 -23.41
CA TYR A 625 -8.47 -1.62 -22.07
C TYR A 625 -7.38 -1.52 -21.00
N LEU A 626 -6.37 -2.41 -21.04
CA LEU A 626 -5.21 -2.29 -20.14
C LEU A 626 -4.39 -1.03 -20.46
N ALA A 627 -4.18 -0.73 -21.74
CA ALA A 627 -3.48 0.48 -22.15
C ALA A 627 -4.22 1.76 -21.71
N GLU A 628 -5.55 1.78 -21.76
CA GLU A 628 -6.39 2.87 -21.24
C GLU A 628 -6.21 3.08 -19.72
N GLU A 629 -6.01 2.00 -18.94
CA GLU A 629 -5.66 2.05 -17.50
C GLU A 629 -4.23 2.57 -17.24
N GLY A 630 -3.47 2.89 -18.28
CA GLY A 630 -2.05 3.24 -18.15
C GLY A 630 -1.17 2.04 -17.85
N ILE A 631 -1.70 0.82 -18.01
CA ILE A 631 -0.93 -0.41 -18.06
C ILE A 631 -0.59 -0.58 -19.54
N THR A 632 0.48 0.08 -20.00
CA THR A 632 1.15 -0.44 -21.20
C THR A 632 1.41 -1.90 -20.90
N ALA A 633 0.93 -2.84 -21.73
CA ALA A 633 1.15 -4.26 -21.52
C ALA A 633 2.61 -4.41 -21.08
N ASP A 634 2.82 -4.75 -19.80
CA ASP A 634 4.13 -4.76 -19.12
C ASP A 634 5.01 -5.90 -19.65
N GLU A 635 4.81 -6.26 -20.93
CA GLU A 635 5.65 -7.10 -21.76
C GLU A 635 7.08 -6.56 -21.83
N ASP A 636 7.33 -5.30 -21.43
CA ASP A 636 8.62 -4.65 -21.63
C ASP A 636 9.32 -4.22 -20.31
N MET A 637 9.13 -4.89 -19.17
CA MET A 637 10.02 -4.72 -17.98
C MET A 637 10.62 -6.07 -17.55
N THR A 638 11.93 -6.12 -17.36
CA THR A 638 12.67 -7.27 -16.84
C THR A 638 12.94 -7.06 -15.36
N GLU A 639 12.72 -8.11 -14.57
CA GLU A 639 13.06 -8.16 -13.16
C GLU A 639 14.33 -9.00 -12.99
N ILE A 640 15.33 -8.45 -12.31
CA ILE A 640 16.62 -9.08 -12.07
C ILE A 640 16.85 -9.11 -10.57
N VAL A 641 17.13 -10.31 -10.05
CA VAL A 641 17.46 -10.52 -8.63
C VAL A 641 18.98 -10.57 -8.51
N LEU A 642 19.54 -9.66 -7.71
CA LEU A 642 20.97 -9.56 -7.42
C LEU A 642 21.20 -9.99 -5.98
N ARG A 643 22.11 -10.94 -5.77
CA ARG A 643 22.49 -11.34 -4.41
C ARG A 643 23.34 -10.26 -3.74
N VAL A 644 23.28 -10.21 -2.42
CA VAL A 644 24.17 -9.42 -1.59
C VAL A 644 25.19 -10.35 -0.94
N ILE A 645 26.45 -9.97 -1.03
CA ILE A 645 27.55 -10.65 -0.33
C ILE A 645 27.72 -9.94 1.01
N ASN A 646 27.44 -10.64 2.10
CA ASN A 646 27.72 -10.17 3.45
C ASN A 646 29.15 -10.58 3.84
N HIS A 647 30.03 -9.60 4.01
CA HIS A 647 31.43 -9.89 4.30
C HIS A 647 31.69 -10.36 5.74
N LEU A 648 30.70 -10.29 6.65
CA LEU A 648 30.79 -10.87 7.99
C LEU A 648 30.40 -12.34 8.05
N GLU A 649 29.77 -12.90 7.02
CA GLU A 649 29.40 -14.32 6.99
C GLU A 649 30.63 -15.23 7.00
N PRO A 650 30.50 -16.50 7.44
CA PRO A 650 31.58 -17.48 7.35
C PRO A 650 32.12 -17.60 5.91
N GLY A 651 33.43 -17.46 5.73
CA GLY A 651 34.11 -17.39 4.43
C GLY A 651 34.13 -16.00 3.77
N GLY A 652 33.55 -14.98 4.41
CA GLY A 652 33.55 -13.59 3.95
C GLY A 652 34.86 -12.83 4.23
N ALA A 653 35.06 -11.70 3.56
CA ALA A 653 36.29 -10.90 3.65
C ALA A 653 36.61 -10.36 5.06
N PHE A 654 35.60 -10.25 5.92
CA PHE A 654 35.71 -9.75 7.29
C PHE A 654 35.25 -10.78 8.32
N GLU A 655 35.29 -12.08 7.96
CA GLU A 655 35.01 -13.14 8.92
C GLU A 655 35.90 -12.98 10.15
N GLY A 656 35.29 -13.00 11.34
CA GLY A 656 36.02 -12.85 12.59
C GLY A 656 36.31 -11.41 13.01
N ALA A 657 35.97 -10.39 12.22
CA ALA A 657 36.11 -8.98 12.64
C ALA A 657 35.35 -8.71 13.96
N GLU A 658 36.01 -8.00 14.88
CA GLU A 658 35.44 -7.62 16.19
C GLU A 658 34.93 -6.19 16.14
N LEU A 659 33.78 -6.01 15.47
CA LEU A 659 33.11 -4.71 15.38
C LEU A 659 32.15 -4.57 16.55
N LEU A 660 32.47 -3.67 17.46
CA LEU A 660 31.62 -3.34 18.60
C LEU A 660 30.59 -2.32 18.19
N THR A 661 29.35 -2.57 18.56
CA THR A 661 28.26 -1.62 18.45
C THR A 661 27.61 -1.44 19.80
N LEU A 662 26.77 -0.43 19.93
CA LEU A 662 26.03 -0.17 21.16
C LEU A 662 24.63 -0.73 21.02
N LYS A 663 24.17 -1.50 22.02
CA LYS A 663 22.81 -2.03 22.04
C LYS A 663 22.26 -2.01 23.46
N LEU A 664 20.94 -1.91 23.56
CA LEU A 664 20.24 -2.33 24.76
C LEU A 664 20.30 -3.86 24.82
N PRO A 665 20.58 -4.46 26.00
CA PRO A 665 20.53 -5.90 26.18
C PRO A 665 19.23 -6.46 25.64
N THR A 666 19.27 -7.59 24.93
CA THR A 666 18.09 -8.16 24.26
C THR A 666 16.92 -8.44 25.22
N GLU A 667 17.22 -8.65 26.51
CA GLU A 667 16.22 -8.87 27.56
C GLU A 667 15.67 -7.59 28.19
N ALA A 668 16.22 -6.41 27.88
CA ALA A 668 15.82 -5.14 28.48
C ALA A 668 14.49 -4.65 27.89
N ASP A 669 13.44 -4.63 28.71
CA ASP A 669 12.11 -4.12 28.36
C ASP A 669 11.65 -3.13 29.44
N PHE A 670 11.65 -1.82 29.12
CA PHE A 670 11.23 -0.77 30.06
C PHE A 670 9.78 -0.95 30.53
N LYS A 671 8.89 -1.48 29.68
CA LYS A 671 7.48 -1.66 30.03
C LYS A 671 7.30 -2.77 31.06
N ARG A 672 8.14 -3.81 31.00
CA ARG A 672 8.09 -4.95 31.94
C ARG A 672 8.97 -4.79 33.18
N GLN A 673 10.15 -4.21 33.02
CA GLN A 673 11.21 -4.18 34.03
C GLN A 673 11.50 -2.77 34.57
N GLY A 674 10.97 -1.73 33.91
CA GLY A 674 11.11 -0.35 34.33
C GLY A 674 10.33 -0.02 35.60
N PRO A 675 10.73 1.05 36.32
CA PRO A 675 9.88 1.63 37.35
C PRO A 675 8.54 2.03 36.73
N LYS A 676 7.45 1.95 37.50
CA LYS A 676 6.11 2.33 37.05
C LYS A 676 5.96 3.85 37.17
N PRO A 677 6.00 4.63 36.07
CA PRO A 677 5.86 6.08 36.18
C PRO A 677 4.46 6.44 36.67
N VAL A 678 4.33 7.49 37.47
CA VAL A 678 3.03 7.96 37.97
C VAL A 678 2.86 9.41 37.58
N LEU A 679 1.86 9.67 36.75
CA LEU A 679 1.49 11.01 36.31
C LEU A 679 0.49 11.56 37.35
N ASP A 680 1.01 12.29 38.34
CA ASP A 680 0.27 12.82 39.50
C ASP A 680 0.16 14.34 39.55
N GLY A 681 0.78 15.03 38.59
CA GLY A 681 0.81 16.50 38.49
C GLY A 681 2.14 17.13 38.89
N ASP A 682 3.10 16.36 39.40
CA ASP A 682 4.47 16.87 39.57
C ASP A 682 5.20 17.00 38.23
N VAL A 683 5.95 18.08 38.05
CA VAL A 683 6.64 18.40 36.78
C VAL A 683 8.15 18.30 36.99
N PRO A 684 8.83 17.29 36.40
CA PRO A 684 10.26 17.17 36.48
C PRO A 684 11.00 18.40 35.91
N LYS A 685 12.14 18.75 36.52
CA LYS A 685 12.99 19.87 36.07
C LYS A 685 13.39 19.77 34.59
N GLY A 686 13.59 18.55 34.08
CA GLY A 686 13.93 18.31 32.67
C GLY A 686 12.86 18.82 31.70
N ILE A 687 11.58 18.79 32.08
CA ILE A 687 10.46 19.33 31.28
C ILE A 687 10.35 20.84 31.43
N VAL A 688 10.59 21.39 32.62
CA VAL A 688 10.58 22.85 32.84
C VAL A 688 11.69 23.53 32.04
N ASN A 689 12.88 22.94 31.98
CA ASN A 689 14.02 23.48 31.23
C ASN A 689 13.80 23.45 29.71
N ALA A 690 12.98 22.50 29.22
CA ALA A 690 12.65 22.34 27.81
C ALA A 690 11.14 22.11 27.66
N PRO A 691 10.32 23.18 27.77
CA PRO A 691 8.87 23.08 27.84
C PRO A 691 8.26 22.58 26.52
N VAL A 692 7.11 21.91 26.65
CA VAL A 692 6.33 21.41 25.52
C VAL A 692 5.80 22.58 24.69
N ALA A 693 6.18 22.64 23.42
CA ALA A 693 5.64 23.63 22.49
C ALA A 693 4.41 23.08 21.74
N LEU A 694 3.32 23.84 21.75
CA LEU A 694 2.13 23.60 20.92
C LEU A 694 1.84 24.84 20.10
N ASP A 695 1.81 24.66 18.77
CA ASP A 695 1.42 25.72 17.85
C ASP A 695 0.01 25.46 17.32
N TRP A 696 -0.88 26.41 17.59
CA TRP A 696 -2.27 26.37 17.17
C TRP A 696 -2.54 27.21 15.91
N TYR A 697 -1.57 28.00 15.43
CA TYR A 697 -1.72 28.84 14.23
C TYR A 697 -2.02 28.04 12.95
N PRO A 698 -1.36 26.89 12.65
CA PRO A 698 -1.66 26.11 11.45
C PRO A 698 -3.13 25.67 11.37
N ARG A 699 -3.76 25.38 12.52
CA ARG A 699 -5.19 25.03 12.60
C ARG A 699 -6.13 26.20 12.36
N LEU A 700 -5.63 27.44 12.48
CA LEU A 700 -6.39 28.68 12.34
C LEU A 700 -6.14 29.38 10.99
N GLN A 701 -5.01 29.13 10.33
CA GLN A 701 -4.69 29.72 9.03
C GLN A 701 -5.70 29.34 7.94
N SER A 702 -6.42 28.21 8.09
CA SER A 702 -7.58 27.89 7.24
C SER A 702 -8.72 28.91 7.38
N ARG A 703 -8.92 29.56 8.54
CA ARG A 703 -10.00 30.55 8.77
C ARG A 703 -9.71 31.95 8.21
N THR A 704 -8.48 32.24 7.75
CA THR A 704 -8.03 33.63 7.51
C THR A 704 -7.40 33.87 6.14
N SER A 705 -7.73 33.06 5.13
CA SER A 705 -7.21 33.19 3.75
C SER A 705 -7.73 34.41 2.96
N ILE A 706 -8.44 35.37 3.57
CA ILE A 706 -8.98 36.56 2.87
C ILE A 706 -8.22 37.87 3.19
N ARG A 707 -7.14 37.88 4.00
CA ARG A 707 -6.48 39.16 4.34
C ARG A 707 -4.99 39.33 4.14
N ARG A 708 -4.28 38.39 3.49
CA ARG A 708 -2.85 38.60 3.18
C ARG A 708 -2.44 38.06 1.81
N GLU A 709 -2.76 38.84 0.78
CA GLU A 709 -1.82 39.05 -0.32
C GLU A 709 -1.46 40.55 -0.37
N ALA A 710 -0.30 40.88 0.20
CA ALA A 710 0.56 42.03 -0.14
C ALA A 710 1.53 42.28 1.02
N GLY A 711 2.69 41.63 0.99
CA GLY A 711 3.79 41.95 1.91
C GLY A 711 4.74 40.79 2.15
N GLY A 712 5.73 40.63 1.27
CA GLY A 712 6.96 39.92 1.64
C GLY A 712 7.65 40.70 2.77
N GLY A 713 7.93 40.02 3.88
CA GLY A 713 8.73 40.60 4.96
C GLY A 713 8.58 39.91 6.32
N SER A 714 9.63 39.19 6.72
CA SER A 714 9.99 38.80 8.10
C SER A 714 9.02 37.89 8.88
N ALA A 715 9.59 36.96 9.65
CA ALA A 715 8.89 36.15 10.63
C ALA A 715 8.15 37.05 11.66
N GLU A 716 6.86 37.30 11.45
CA GLU A 716 6.02 37.94 12.46
C GLU A 716 6.02 37.09 13.74
N LYS A 717 6.35 37.72 14.88
CA LYS A 717 6.38 37.09 16.20
C LYS A 717 5.01 36.45 16.52
N ARG A 718 4.95 35.11 16.51
CA ARG A 718 3.78 34.34 16.98
C ARG A 718 3.48 34.70 18.44
N ASN A 719 2.21 34.90 18.78
CA ASN A 719 1.80 35.26 20.13
C ASN A 719 1.81 34.01 21.05
N GLU A 720 2.42 34.13 22.23
CA GLU A 720 2.34 33.09 23.27
C GLU A 720 1.14 33.37 24.20
N GLY A 721 0.23 32.40 24.31
CA GLY A 721 -0.95 32.42 25.17
C GLY A 721 -0.90 31.35 26.26
N LYS A 722 -1.85 31.41 27.21
CA LYS A 722 -2.02 30.41 28.29
C LYS A 722 -3.51 30.15 28.53
N LEU A 723 -3.83 28.96 29.04
CA LEU A 723 -5.19 28.62 29.47
C LEU A 723 -5.40 29.21 30.86
N GLY A 724 -6.11 30.35 30.92
CA GLY A 724 -6.38 31.06 32.15
C GLY A 724 -7.45 30.38 33.02
N GLY A 725 -7.70 30.94 34.20
CA GLY A 725 -8.68 30.39 35.15
C GLY A 725 -10.10 30.26 34.59
N LYS A 726 -10.51 31.18 33.70
CA LYS A 726 -11.84 31.16 33.07
C LYS A 726 -11.99 29.99 32.10
N GLN A 727 -10.97 29.73 31.28
CA GLN A 727 -10.97 28.63 30.32
C GLN A 727 -10.94 27.30 31.06
N ARG A 728 -10.06 27.16 32.06
CA ARG A 728 -9.94 25.96 32.89
C ARG A 728 -11.25 25.58 33.59
N ALA A 729 -12.01 26.55 34.06
CA ALA A 729 -13.30 26.30 34.71
C ALA A 729 -14.38 25.71 33.79
N LEU A 730 -14.19 25.76 32.47
CA LEU A 730 -15.15 25.29 31.47
C LEU A 730 -14.72 23.97 30.80
N LEU A 731 -13.56 23.42 31.18
CA LEU A 731 -13.07 22.14 30.65
C LEU A 731 -13.77 20.95 31.32
N ASP A 732 -13.99 19.89 30.54
CA ASP A 732 -14.43 18.60 31.06
C ASP A 732 -13.20 17.76 31.45
N TYR A 733 -12.87 17.79 32.74
CA TYR A 733 -11.71 17.08 33.28
C TYR A 733 -11.85 15.56 33.31
N ASP A 734 -13.08 15.03 33.42
CA ASP A 734 -13.31 13.58 33.34
C ASP A 734 -13.05 13.10 31.91
N ALA A 735 -13.50 13.86 30.90
CA ALA A 735 -13.18 13.59 29.51
C ALA A 735 -11.67 13.69 29.22
N LEU A 736 -10.97 14.69 29.78
CA LEU A 736 -9.51 14.80 29.66
C LEU A 736 -8.78 13.58 30.23
N TRP A 737 -9.20 13.12 31.42
CA TRP A 737 -8.59 11.94 32.05
C TRP A 737 -8.86 10.66 31.25
N LEU A 738 -10.10 10.45 30.79
CA LEU A 738 -10.44 9.31 29.94
C LEU A 738 -9.64 9.29 28.65
N GLU A 739 -9.40 10.45 28.04
CA GLU A 739 -8.61 10.56 26.82
C GLU A 739 -7.11 10.27 27.08
N LEU A 740 -6.59 10.60 28.26
CA LEU A 740 -5.23 10.21 28.66
C LEU A 740 -5.09 8.70 28.95
N GLU A 741 -6.06 8.08 29.63
CA GLU A 741 -6.08 6.62 29.83
C GLU A 741 -6.21 5.89 28.49
N ARG A 742 -7.00 6.42 27.56
CA ARG A 742 -7.10 5.91 26.19
C ARG A 742 -5.77 6.04 25.46
N PHE A 743 -5.15 7.23 25.49
CA PHE A 743 -3.84 7.47 24.89
C PHE A 743 -2.77 6.50 25.42
N LYS A 744 -2.73 6.29 26.74
CA LYS A 744 -1.87 5.29 27.37
C LYS A 744 -2.09 3.87 26.80
N ALA A 745 -3.35 3.46 26.63
CA ALA A 745 -3.69 2.16 26.06
C ALA A 745 -3.27 2.05 24.58
N GLU A 746 -3.50 3.10 23.79
CA GLU A 746 -3.10 3.17 22.37
C GLU A 746 -1.59 3.02 22.20
N ARG A 747 -0.81 3.67 23.09
CA ARG A 747 0.66 3.60 23.16
C ARG A 747 1.20 2.32 23.80
N SER A 748 0.34 1.40 24.24
CA SER A 748 0.71 0.17 24.98
C SER A 748 1.54 0.42 26.25
N TRP A 749 1.40 1.60 26.87
CA TRP A 749 2.11 1.98 28.09
C TRP A 749 1.40 1.40 29.33
N HIS A 750 1.47 0.08 29.48
CA HIS A 750 0.80 -0.62 30.59
C HIS A 750 1.45 -0.39 31.97
N ASN A 751 2.66 0.17 32.00
CA ASN A 751 3.45 0.46 33.21
C ASN A 751 3.25 1.87 33.77
N ILE A 752 2.65 2.83 33.05
CA ILE A 752 2.35 4.17 33.57
C ILE A 752 0.97 4.20 34.25
N ALA A 753 0.87 4.87 35.39
CA ALA A 753 -0.38 5.15 36.07
C ALA A 753 -0.73 6.65 35.95
N ILE A 754 -1.98 6.98 35.62
CA ILE A 754 -2.43 8.37 35.47
C ILE A 754 -3.43 8.67 36.58
N ALA A 755 -3.06 9.53 37.53
CA ALA A 755 -3.94 9.91 38.61
C ALA A 755 -5.13 10.71 38.08
N ARG A 756 -6.33 10.50 38.64
CA ARG A 756 -7.57 11.14 38.14
C ARG A 756 -7.53 12.67 38.21
N ASN A 757 -6.83 13.23 39.19
CA ASN A 757 -6.64 14.67 39.36
C ASN A 757 -5.49 15.25 38.53
N ALA A 758 -4.70 14.43 37.83
CA ALA A 758 -3.50 14.90 37.14
C ALA A 758 -3.76 15.93 36.03
N PRO A 759 -4.82 15.81 35.18
CA PRO A 759 -5.15 16.85 34.21
C PRO A 759 -5.38 18.22 34.85
N LEU A 760 -6.06 18.25 36.00
CA LEU A 760 -6.33 19.47 36.76
C LEU A 760 -5.02 20.08 37.27
N SER A 761 -4.22 19.29 38.01
CA SER A 761 -2.97 19.75 38.61
C SER A 761 -1.93 20.21 37.57
N LEU A 762 -1.87 19.56 36.40
CA LEU A 762 -0.96 19.97 35.33
C LEU A 762 -1.41 21.28 34.66
N LEU A 763 -2.70 21.43 34.34
CA LEU A 763 -3.23 22.65 33.71
C LEU A 763 -3.29 23.84 34.68
N GLU A 764 -3.16 23.60 35.99
CA GLU A 764 -2.97 24.68 36.97
C GLU A 764 -1.63 25.41 36.80
N ARG A 765 -0.62 24.73 36.25
CA ARG A 765 0.74 25.22 36.03
C ARG A 765 0.97 25.73 34.61
N ASN A 766 1.85 26.72 34.46
CA ASN A 766 2.14 27.39 33.18
C ASN A 766 3.62 27.31 32.74
N ASP A 767 4.44 26.60 33.51
CA ASP A 767 5.90 26.54 33.38
C ASP A 767 6.41 25.39 32.50
N TRP A 768 5.57 24.41 32.20
CA TRP A 768 5.94 23.21 31.44
C TRP A 768 5.58 23.27 29.95
N TYR A 769 4.85 24.30 29.50
CA TYR A 769 4.42 24.42 28.10
C TYR A 769 4.47 25.86 27.56
N ARG A 770 4.61 25.97 26.22
CA ARG A 770 4.45 27.20 25.44
C ARG A 770 3.35 26.97 24.39
N LEU A 771 2.28 27.77 24.45
CA LEU A 771 1.15 27.69 23.53
C LEU A 771 1.18 28.90 22.59
N TYR A 772 1.38 28.67 21.30
CA TYR A 772 1.30 29.72 20.29
C TYR A 772 -0.13 29.77 19.75
N ILE A 773 -0.85 30.84 20.07
CA ILE A 773 -2.26 31.02 19.69
C ILE A 773 -2.62 32.51 19.58
N PRO A 774 -3.47 32.92 18.62
CA PRO A 774 -4.04 34.26 18.58
C PRO A 774 -4.80 34.60 19.87
N PRO A 775 -4.63 35.81 20.44
CA PRO A 775 -5.32 36.22 21.66
C PRO A 775 -6.85 36.09 21.60
N VAL A 776 -7.43 36.36 20.42
CA VAL A 776 -8.89 36.32 20.21
C VAL A 776 -9.50 34.95 20.48
N GLU A 777 -8.76 33.86 20.25
CA GLU A 777 -9.24 32.49 20.46
C GLU A 777 -9.29 32.12 21.95
N LEU A 778 -8.54 32.83 22.80
CA LEU A 778 -8.56 32.62 24.25
C LEU A 778 -9.65 33.44 24.94
N GLU A 779 -10.27 34.41 24.27
CA GLU A 779 -11.32 35.24 24.89
C GLU A 779 -12.65 34.46 24.97
N PRO A 780 -13.43 34.61 26.06
CA PRO A 780 -14.78 34.07 26.13
C PRO A 780 -15.70 34.86 25.18
N GLY A 781 -16.19 34.20 24.13
CA GLY A 781 -17.05 34.82 23.11
C GLY A 781 -18.23 33.93 22.74
N ASP A 782 -17.94 32.75 22.19
CA ASP A 782 -18.93 31.76 21.75
C ASP A 782 -18.72 30.42 22.49
N TRP A 783 -19.78 29.63 22.65
CA TRP A 783 -19.75 28.30 23.27
C TRP A 783 -18.91 27.31 22.46
N ASP A 784 -18.83 27.49 21.13
CA ASP A 784 -17.94 26.70 20.26
C ASP A 784 -16.46 26.80 20.67
N ARG A 785 -16.05 27.89 21.34
CA ARG A 785 -14.67 28.07 21.83
C ARG A 785 -14.31 27.13 22.98
N VAL A 786 -15.29 26.66 23.74
CA VAL A 786 -15.04 25.69 24.83
C VAL A 786 -14.51 24.39 24.25
N GLY A 787 -15.06 23.93 23.11
CA GLY A 787 -14.53 22.77 22.38
C GLY A 787 -13.08 22.96 21.95
N VAL A 788 -12.73 24.14 21.41
CA VAL A 788 -11.35 24.46 21.04
C VAL A 788 -10.41 24.41 22.24
N TRP A 789 -10.81 24.96 23.39
CA TRP A 789 -9.98 24.91 24.61
C TRP A 789 -9.82 23.49 25.13
N GLN A 790 -10.86 22.66 25.02
CA GLN A 790 -10.80 21.23 25.35
C GLN A 790 -9.76 20.51 24.46
N GLU A 791 -9.77 20.75 23.15
CA GLU A 791 -8.77 20.17 22.24
C GLU A 791 -7.34 20.60 22.57
N ILE A 792 -7.14 21.90 22.85
CA ILE A 792 -5.83 22.43 23.24
C ILE A 792 -5.34 21.73 24.52
N ALA A 793 -6.23 21.57 25.51
CA ALA A 793 -5.91 20.89 26.76
C ALA A 793 -5.53 19.42 26.52
N VAL A 794 -6.28 18.67 25.70
CA VAL A 794 -5.95 17.29 25.31
C VAL A 794 -4.58 17.24 24.64
N ALA A 795 -4.32 18.07 23.63
CA ALA A 795 -3.06 18.07 22.89
C ALA A 795 -1.86 18.38 23.79
N LEU A 796 -1.98 19.36 24.69
CA LEU A 796 -0.95 19.69 25.66
C LEU A 796 -0.67 18.53 26.61
N LEU A 797 -1.71 17.92 27.19
CA LEU A 797 -1.59 16.83 28.14
C LEU A 797 -1.03 15.55 27.50
N LYS A 798 -1.43 15.20 26.28
CA LYS A 798 -0.85 14.06 25.53
C LYS A 798 0.64 14.27 25.27
N LYS A 799 1.04 15.45 24.79
CA LYS A 799 2.46 15.80 24.57
C LYS A 799 3.27 15.76 25.87
N TYR A 800 2.69 16.22 26.98
CA TYR A 800 3.32 16.12 28.30
C TYR A 800 3.51 14.65 28.71
N CYS A 801 2.45 13.84 28.63
CA CYS A 801 2.48 12.43 28.97
C CYS A 801 3.55 11.67 28.16
N GLU A 802 3.63 11.90 26.85
CA GLU A 802 4.66 11.33 25.98
C GLU A 802 6.07 11.78 26.37
N ARG A 803 6.25 13.08 26.65
CA ARG A 803 7.55 13.62 27.07
C ARG A 803 8.00 13.06 28.41
N TYR A 804 7.08 12.97 29.37
CA TYR A 804 7.32 12.41 30.70
C TYR A 804 7.67 10.92 30.61
N TYR A 805 6.89 10.14 29.84
CA TYR A 805 7.15 8.72 29.64
C TYR A 805 8.53 8.47 29.01
N ARG A 806 8.88 9.21 27.95
CA ARG A 806 10.20 9.10 27.29
C ARG A 806 11.36 9.51 28.19
N LEU A 807 11.16 10.49 29.07
CA LEU A 807 12.16 10.88 30.06
C LEU A 807 12.43 9.70 31.02
N CYS A 808 11.37 9.10 31.58
CA CYS A 808 11.52 7.94 32.48
C CYS A 808 12.13 6.72 31.77
N GLN A 809 11.75 6.49 30.50
CA GLN A 809 12.32 5.42 29.68
C GLN A 809 13.81 5.68 29.43
N GLY A 810 14.19 6.89 29.02
CA GLY A 810 15.57 7.29 28.78
C GLY A 810 16.45 7.16 30.01
N GLU A 811 16.01 7.66 31.17
CA GLU A 811 16.73 7.52 32.44
C GLU A 811 16.95 6.05 32.82
N TRP A 812 16.01 5.15 32.46
CA TRP A 812 16.14 3.72 32.71
C TRP A 812 17.05 3.01 31.70
N GLU A 813 16.95 3.33 30.41
CA GLU A 813 17.77 2.77 29.34
C GLU A 813 19.23 3.21 29.43
N GLU A 814 19.49 4.45 29.84
CA GLU A 814 20.83 5.03 29.96
C GLU A 814 21.74 4.20 30.86
N GLY A 815 21.19 3.59 31.92
CA GLY A 815 21.94 2.70 32.82
C GLY A 815 22.24 1.31 32.25
N ARG A 816 21.65 0.91 31.12
CA ARG A 816 21.63 -0.47 30.62
C ARG A 816 22.23 -0.66 29.23
N ILE A 817 22.52 0.40 28.49
CA ILE A 817 23.19 0.28 27.19
C ILE A 817 24.56 -0.40 27.40
N GLU A 818 24.90 -1.36 26.53
CA GLU A 818 26.14 -2.13 26.58
C GLU A 818 26.79 -2.22 25.20
N TYR A 819 28.08 -2.58 25.17
CA TYR A 819 28.78 -2.93 23.94
C TYR A 819 28.45 -4.38 23.54
N GLU A 820 27.97 -4.58 22.32
CA GLU A 820 27.78 -5.92 21.73
C GLU A 820 28.57 -6.03 20.42
N ARG A 821 29.03 -7.23 20.09
CA ARG A 821 29.64 -7.53 18.79
C ARG A 821 28.57 -7.56 17.70
N LEU A 822 28.82 -6.89 16.57
CA LEU A 822 27.99 -6.99 15.38
C LEU A 822 28.06 -8.42 14.81
N LYS A 823 26.89 -9.02 14.61
CA LYS A 823 26.75 -10.40 14.09
C LYS A 823 26.30 -10.40 12.63
N PRO A 824 26.56 -11.47 11.86
CA PRO A 824 26.14 -11.56 10.46
C PRO A 824 24.61 -11.57 10.25
N ASP A 825 23.86 -12.00 11.27
CA ASP A 825 22.39 -12.05 11.29
C ASP A 825 21.74 -10.78 11.85
N ASP A 826 22.51 -9.70 12.01
CA ASP A 826 22.00 -8.40 12.45
C ASP A 826 20.97 -7.84 11.45
N GLY A 827 19.93 -7.16 11.96
CA GLY A 827 18.82 -6.63 11.15
C GLY A 827 19.22 -5.57 10.12
N ASN A 828 20.47 -5.10 10.14
CA ASN A 828 21.03 -4.27 9.08
C ASN A 828 21.35 -5.03 7.78
N PHE A 829 21.55 -6.36 7.83
CA PHE A 829 21.85 -7.16 6.65
C PHE A 829 20.59 -7.69 5.95
N PHE A 830 20.71 -8.01 4.66
CA PHE A 830 19.67 -8.64 3.84
C PHE A 830 20.30 -9.42 2.69
N ALA A 831 19.58 -10.40 2.16
CA ALA A 831 20.16 -11.39 1.24
C ALA A 831 20.22 -10.93 -0.22
N GLU A 832 19.21 -10.18 -0.71
CA GLU A 832 19.00 -9.96 -2.14
C GLU A 832 18.39 -8.58 -2.44
N TYR A 833 18.79 -7.99 -3.56
CA TYR A 833 18.15 -6.87 -4.22
C TYR A 833 17.29 -7.35 -5.39
N THR A 834 16.11 -6.77 -5.56
CA THR A 834 15.27 -6.90 -6.75
C THR A 834 15.31 -5.61 -7.53
N VAL A 835 15.82 -5.67 -8.77
CA VAL A 835 15.92 -4.53 -9.70
C VAL A 835 14.93 -4.73 -10.86
N ARG A 836 14.04 -3.76 -11.08
CA ARG A 836 13.12 -3.76 -12.23
C ARG A 836 13.52 -2.68 -13.23
N VAL A 837 13.70 -3.08 -14.48
CA VAL A 837 14.19 -2.26 -15.60
C VAL A 837 13.37 -2.48 -16.84
N ALA A 838 13.28 -1.49 -17.73
CA ALA A 838 12.59 -1.63 -19.01
C ALA A 838 13.36 -2.56 -19.96
N GLN A 839 12.70 -3.54 -20.59
CA GLN A 839 13.24 -4.37 -21.67
C GLN A 839 13.72 -3.54 -22.87
N ALA A 840 13.19 -2.34 -23.06
CA ALA A 840 13.68 -1.42 -24.08
C ALA A 840 15.10 -0.91 -23.76
N ASP A 841 15.54 -0.99 -22.50
CA ASP A 841 16.86 -0.63 -22.03
C ASP A 841 17.73 -1.89 -21.94
N THR A 842 18.09 -2.41 -23.12
CA THR A 842 18.92 -3.61 -23.25
C THR A 842 20.29 -3.43 -22.61
N ASP A 843 20.84 -2.22 -22.67
CA ASP A 843 22.17 -1.89 -22.14
C ASP A 843 22.20 -2.06 -20.62
N LEU A 844 21.19 -1.52 -19.91
CA LEU A 844 21.10 -1.69 -18.46
C LEU A 844 20.76 -3.14 -18.05
N ALA A 845 19.96 -3.85 -18.85
CA ALA A 845 19.66 -5.26 -18.58
C ALA A 845 20.91 -6.16 -18.71
N ASP A 846 21.77 -5.88 -19.69
CA ASP A 846 23.03 -6.60 -19.89
C ASP A 846 24.03 -6.29 -18.75
N GLU A 847 24.16 -5.02 -18.34
CA GLU A 847 24.99 -4.64 -17.18
C GLU A 847 24.55 -5.35 -15.89
N LEU A 848 23.23 -5.43 -15.64
CA LEU A 848 22.70 -6.13 -14.48
C LEU A 848 22.95 -7.64 -14.53
N GLN A 849 22.99 -8.25 -15.72
CA GLN A 849 23.38 -9.65 -15.89
C GLN A 849 24.87 -9.87 -15.66
N ASP A 850 25.71 -8.94 -16.08
CA ASP A 850 27.15 -9.02 -15.83
C ASP A 850 27.46 -8.83 -14.35
N LEU A 851 26.81 -7.86 -13.69
CA LEU A 851 26.85 -7.72 -12.24
C LEU A 851 26.36 -8.99 -11.52
N HIS A 852 25.30 -9.63 -12.01
CA HIS A 852 24.83 -10.91 -11.45
C HIS A 852 25.91 -12.01 -11.52
N LYS A 853 26.61 -12.13 -12.65
CA LYS A 853 27.71 -13.10 -12.80
C LYS A 853 28.90 -12.76 -11.89
N GLU A 854 29.26 -11.48 -11.79
CA GLU A 854 30.35 -11.01 -10.91
C GLU A 854 30.06 -11.32 -9.44
N ILE A 855 28.80 -11.18 -9.01
CA ILE A 855 28.36 -11.54 -7.67
C ILE A 855 28.49 -13.06 -7.44
N GLU A 856 28.17 -13.88 -8.44
CA GLU A 856 28.36 -15.33 -8.34
C GLU A 856 29.84 -15.73 -8.23
N SER A 857 30.75 -14.99 -8.86
CA SER A 857 32.20 -15.17 -8.75
C SER A 857 32.84 -14.47 -7.55
N ALA A 858 32.06 -13.72 -6.75
CA ALA A 858 32.52 -12.89 -5.63
C ALA A 858 33.58 -11.81 -6.01
N ASP A 859 33.57 -11.35 -7.25
CA ASP A 859 34.51 -10.36 -7.80
C ASP A 859 33.73 -9.18 -8.41
N VAL A 860 33.10 -8.40 -7.52
CA VAL A 860 32.13 -7.37 -7.87
C VAL A 860 32.82 -6.05 -8.19
N HIS A 861 32.53 -5.48 -9.36
CA HIS A 861 33.06 -4.19 -9.79
C HIS A 861 31.99 -3.08 -9.73
N ASP A 862 32.38 -1.83 -9.97
CA ASP A 862 31.42 -0.73 -10.09
C ASP A 862 30.71 -0.78 -11.45
N HIS A 863 29.38 -0.65 -11.44
CA HIS A 863 28.56 -0.52 -12.65
C HIS A 863 27.83 0.82 -12.64
N ARG A 864 27.83 1.53 -13.78
CA ARG A 864 27.18 2.84 -13.94
C ARG A 864 26.52 2.93 -15.32
N SER A 865 25.19 2.90 -15.35
CA SER A 865 24.40 3.14 -16.56
C SER A 865 23.27 4.12 -16.29
N GLY A 866 23.36 5.29 -16.94
CA GLY A 866 22.37 6.35 -16.89
C GLY A 866 22.00 6.74 -15.46
N VAL A 867 20.84 6.25 -15.02
CA VAL A 867 20.24 6.52 -13.70
C VAL A 867 20.56 5.48 -12.64
N PHE A 868 21.23 4.38 -12.98
CA PHE A 868 21.58 3.28 -12.06
C PHE A 868 23.07 3.29 -11.72
N THR A 869 23.40 2.98 -10.47
CA THR A 869 24.76 2.85 -9.98
C THR A 869 24.85 1.68 -9.01
N ALA A 870 25.74 0.72 -9.29
CA ALA A 870 26.17 -0.28 -8.32
C ALA A 870 27.59 0.06 -7.88
N LEU A 871 27.78 0.31 -6.58
CA LEU A 871 29.09 0.57 -5.99
C LEU A 871 29.61 -0.72 -5.35
N SER A 872 30.84 -1.07 -5.68
CA SER A 872 31.64 -2.05 -4.97
C SER A 872 32.66 -1.31 -4.10
N TRP A 873 32.71 -1.65 -2.82
CA TRP A 873 33.73 -1.10 -1.93
C TRP A 873 34.19 -2.17 -0.94
N ASP A 874 35.48 -2.47 -1.00
CA ASP A 874 36.21 -3.48 -0.21
C ASP A 874 36.27 -3.17 1.30
N ARG A 875 35.65 -2.09 1.75
CA ARG A 875 35.53 -1.67 3.15
C ARG A 875 34.08 -1.52 3.60
N HIS A 876 33.10 -1.75 2.73
CA HIS A 876 31.71 -1.81 3.13
C HIS A 876 31.35 -3.23 3.58
N LEU A 877 30.54 -3.40 4.63
CA LEU A 877 30.25 -4.73 5.20
C LEU A 877 29.40 -5.63 4.28
N TYR A 878 28.80 -5.08 3.23
CA TYR A 878 28.14 -5.85 2.19
C TYR A 878 28.30 -5.22 0.81
N VAL A 879 28.28 -6.02 -0.25
CA VAL A 879 28.32 -5.56 -1.66
C VAL A 879 27.36 -6.36 -2.54
N PRO A 880 26.83 -5.81 -3.65
CA PRO A 880 26.98 -4.42 -4.10
C PRO A 880 26.13 -3.45 -3.27
N ILE A 881 26.46 -2.16 -3.32
CA ILE A 881 25.64 -1.08 -2.77
C ILE A 881 24.95 -0.37 -3.94
N LEU A 882 23.62 -0.51 -4.04
CA LEU A 882 22.89 0.02 -5.18
C LEU A 882 22.33 1.42 -4.93
N ALA A 883 22.32 2.25 -5.96
CA ALA A 883 21.66 3.55 -5.99
C ALA A 883 20.96 3.75 -7.34
N ALA A 884 19.83 4.46 -7.33
CA ALA A 884 19.13 4.84 -8.56
C ALA A 884 18.53 6.24 -8.45
N THR A 885 18.53 6.97 -9.57
CA THR A 885 18.02 8.35 -9.65
C THR A 885 16.83 8.42 -10.60
N GLY A 886 15.62 8.62 -10.08
CA GLY A 886 14.39 8.71 -10.89
C GLY A 886 13.57 7.41 -10.92
N SER A 887 12.50 7.39 -11.71
CA SER A 887 11.45 6.35 -11.65
C SER A 887 11.62 5.19 -12.65
N ALA A 888 12.62 5.27 -13.54
CA ALA A 888 12.86 4.28 -14.60
C ALA A 888 13.42 2.95 -14.07
N VAL A 889 14.16 2.99 -12.95
CA VAL A 889 14.78 1.82 -12.31
C VAL A 889 14.25 1.71 -10.89
N GLN A 890 13.69 0.56 -10.53
CA GLN A 890 13.18 0.33 -9.17
C GLN A 890 14.04 -0.71 -8.47
N ILE A 891 14.62 -0.34 -7.33
CA ILE A 891 15.46 -1.20 -6.49
C ILE A 891 14.73 -1.49 -5.17
N ARG A 892 14.71 -2.77 -4.75
CA ARG A 892 14.20 -3.20 -3.43
C ARG A 892 15.18 -4.18 -2.77
N PRO A 893 15.59 -4.00 -1.49
CA PRO A 893 15.34 -2.87 -0.59
C PRO A 893 15.81 -1.52 -1.19
N ALA A 894 15.33 -0.41 -0.65
CA ALA A 894 15.64 0.91 -1.20
C ALA A 894 17.16 1.13 -1.30
N GLY A 895 17.64 1.56 -2.47
CA GLY A 895 19.04 1.92 -2.68
C GLY A 895 19.47 3.17 -1.90
N LEU A 896 20.71 3.60 -2.08
CA LEU A 896 21.18 4.87 -1.52
C LEU A 896 20.46 6.04 -2.18
N ASN A 897 20.12 7.06 -1.37
CA ASN A 897 19.71 8.35 -1.92
C ASN A 897 20.93 9.14 -2.44
N ASP A 898 20.71 10.27 -3.12
CA ASP A 898 21.81 11.04 -3.72
C ASP A 898 22.82 11.57 -2.68
N GLY A 899 22.38 11.96 -1.49
CA GLY A 899 23.26 12.43 -0.41
C GLY A 899 24.10 11.30 0.20
N GLU A 900 23.47 10.16 0.45
CA GLU A 900 24.11 8.93 0.92
C GLU A 900 25.13 8.40 -0.10
N ARG A 901 24.76 8.35 -1.39
CA ARG A 901 25.65 7.91 -2.48
C ARG A 901 26.89 8.79 -2.55
N ARG A 902 26.73 10.11 -2.52
CA ARG A 902 27.85 11.05 -2.52
C ARG A 902 28.78 10.84 -1.34
N PHE A 903 28.23 10.66 -0.13
CA PHE A 903 29.03 10.40 1.06
C PHE A 903 29.89 9.13 0.91
N VAL A 904 29.31 8.03 0.42
CA VAL A 904 30.04 6.77 0.18
C VAL A 904 31.13 6.96 -0.88
N GLU A 905 30.83 7.64 -1.98
CA GLU A 905 31.81 7.96 -3.03
C GLU A 905 32.97 8.82 -2.50
N GLU A 906 32.67 9.87 -1.74
CA GLU A 906 33.67 10.77 -1.14
C GLU A 906 34.55 10.06 -0.11
N LEU A 907 33.97 9.22 0.74
CA LEU A 907 34.70 8.44 1.73
C LEU A 907 35.63 7.40 1.07
N ARG A 908 35.14 6.71 0.03
CA ARG A 908 35.94 5.76 -0.76
C ARG A 908 37.10 6.47 -1.46
N GLN A 909 36.84 7.61 -2.10
CA GLN A 909 37.88 8.42 -2.74
C GLN A 909 38.93 8.88 -1.74
N PHE A 910 38.51 9.39 -0.58
CA PHE A 910 39.42 9.79 0.49
C PHE A 910 40.33 8.64 0.95
N CYS A 911 39.75 7.45 1.18
CA CYS A 911 40.51 6.26 1.58
C CYS A 911 41.54 5.83 0.53
N THR A 912 41.26 6.10 -0.75
CA THR A 912 42.15 5.79 -1.87
C THR A 912 43.29 6.81 -1.96
N ASP A 913 42.95 8.11 -1.91
CA ASP A 913 43.93 9.21 -2.02
C ASP A 913 44.90 9.26 -0.82
N HIS A 914 44.45 8.84 0.36
CA HIS A 914 45.23 8.84 1.60
C HIS A 914 45.60 7.43 2.07
N ALA A 915 45.70 6.45 1.16
CA ALA A 915 45.98 5.06 1.51
C ALA A 915 47.30 4.89 2.31
N SER A 916 48.30 5.74 2.07
CA SER A 916 49.55 5.77 2.85
C SER A 916 49.34 6.24 4.29
N ASP A 917 48.47 7.23 4.51
CA ASP A 917 48.23 7.82 5.81
C ASP A 917 47.34 6.91 6.68
N LEU A 918 46.54 6.06 6.03
CA LEU A 918 45.64 5.10 6.66
C LEU A 918 46.25 3.69 6.79
N GLN A 919 47.56 3.55 6.55
CA GLN A 919 48.23 2.25 6.60
C GLN A 919 48.18 1.66 8.01
N GLY A 920 47.68 0.42 8.13
CA GLY A 920 47.48 -0.25 9.42
C GLY A 920 46.13 0.03 10.08
N TRP A 921 45.26 0.82 9.45
CA TRP A 921 43.89 1.02 9.92
C TRP A 921 42.92 0.11 9.16
N SER A 922 41.98 -0.50 9.88
CA SER A 922 40.86 -1.23 9.28
C SER A 922 39.61 -0.37 9.37
N ILE A 923 39.09 0.03 8.22
CA ILE A 923 37.90 0.89 8.12
C ILE A 923 36.74 0.04 7.62
N TYR A 924 35.59 0.12 8.29
CA TYR A 924 34.38 -0.60 7.91
C TYR A 924 33.19 0.35 7.87
N LEU A 925 32.40 0.30 6.80
CA LEU A 925 31.15 1.07 6.69
C LEU A 925 29.95 0.13 6.63
N LEU A 926 28.89 0.47 7.35
CA LEU A 926 27.58 -0.16 7.25
C LEU A 926 26.51 0.90 7.11
N ARG A 927 25.62 0.75 6.13
CA ARG A 927 24.36 1.50 6.11
C ARG A 927 23.44 1.00 7.22
N ASN A 928 23.04 1.90 8.11
CA ASN A 928 22.16 1.62 9.22
C ASN A 928 20.69 1.63 8.74
N ARG A 929 20.00 0.50 8.81
CA ARG A 929 18.58 0.41 8.42
C ARG A 929 17.70 1.08 9.48
N SER A 930 16.57 1.63 9.04
CA SER A 930 15.70 2.45 9.88
C SER A 930 15.19 1.75 11.16
N ARG A 931 14.69 2.57 12.10
CA ARG A 931 14.11 2.21 13.41
C ARG A 931 13.41 0.85 13.46
N GLY A 932 13.90 -0.02 14.36
CA GLY A 932 13.34 -1.34 14.66
C GLY A 932 14.18 -2.52 14.16
N LYS A 933 15.06 -2.31 13.16
CA LYS A 933 15.98 -3.33 12.64
C LYS A 933 17.47 -2.94 12.70
N GLY A 934 17.79 -1.64 12.65
CA GLY A 934 19.17 -1.14 12.78
C GLY A 934 19.59 -0.83 14.21
N VAL A 935 20.80 -0.28 14.37
CA VAL A 935 21.37 0.09 15.66
C VAL A 935 20.81 1.46 16.07
N GLY A 936 19.94 1.50 17.09
CA GLY A 936 19.56 2.76 17.71
C GLY A 936 18.77 2.62 19.00
N PHE A 937 19.36 3.15 20.07
CA PHE A 937 18.86 3.13 21.45
C PHE A 937 18.88 4.56 22.03
N PHE A 938 18.98 5.59 21.18
CA PHE A 938 18.99 7.00 21.56
C PHE A 938 17.61 7.65 21.37
N GLU A 939 16.56 6.99 21.88
CA GLU A 939 15.17 7.34 21.57
C GLU A 939 14.71 8.69 22.12
N GLU A 940 15.35 9.19 23.17
CA GLU A 940 15.03 10.50 23.77
C GLU A 940 15.16 11.70 22.80
N GLY A 941 15.75 11.49 21.61
CA GLY A 941 15.87 12.49 20.55
C GLY A 941 15.15 12.16 19.23
N GLY A 942 14.78 10.90 18.97
CA GLY A 942 14.23 10.53 17.65
C GLY A 942 15.21 10.64 16.48
N PHE A 943 16.51 10.69 16.76
CA PHE A 943 17.58 10.74 15.76
C PHE A 943 18.13 9.33 15.51
N PHE A 944 18.27 8.95 14.24
CA PHE A 944 18.80 7.65 13.80
C PHE A 944 19.81 7.94 12.68
N PRO A 945 21.11 7.66 12.88
CA PRO A 945 22.13 7.95 11.87
C PRO A 945 22.00 6.97 10.70
N ASP A 946 22.26 7.43 9.48
CA ASP A 946 22.16 6.63 8.25
C ASP A 946 23.32 5.63 8.09
N PHE A 947 24.49 5.91 8.69
CA PHE A 947 25.67 5.05 8.60
C PHE A 947 26.36 4.84 9.95
N LEU A 948 26.97 3.66 10.08
CA LEU A 948 27.92 3.30 11.12
C LEU A 948 29.30 3.12 10.47
N LEU A 949 30.29 3.86 10.94
CA LEU A 949 31.67 3.79 10.48
C LEU A 949 32.57 3.32 11.62
N TRP A 950 33.26 2.21 11.42
CA TRP A 950 34.32 1.75 12.32
C TRP A 950 35.68 2.13 11.75
N VAL A 951 36.55 2.70 12.58
CA VAL A 951 37.97 2.94 12.27
C VAL A 951 38.80 2.27 13.36
N ASN A 952 39.35 1.11 13.04
CA ASN A 952 40.14 0.29 13.95
C ASN A 952 41.62 0.54 13.72
N THR A 953 42.33 0.86 14.80
CA THR A 953 43.80 0.93 14.89
C THR A 953 44.30 -0.20 15.80
N GLU A 954 45.62 -0.39 15.95
CA GLU A 954 46.18 -1.47 16.79
C GLU A 954 45.70 -1.44 18.27
N ALA A 955 45.35 -0.27 18.80
CA ALA A 955 45.00 -0.09 20.21
C ALA A 955 43.60 0.47 20.45
N LEU A 956 42.92 0.97 19.42
CA LEU A 956 41.69 1.76 19.57
C LEU A 956 40.73 1.55 18.41
N GLN A 957 39.46 1.33 18.74
CA GLN A 957 38.35 1.26 17.80
C GLN A 957 37.47 2.51 17.92
N HIS A 958 37.39 3.30 16.85
CA HIS A 958 36.41 4.38 16.77
C HIS A 958 35.11 3.87 16.14
N LEU A 959 33.99 4.11 16.80
CA LEU A 959 32.65 3.92 16.25
C LEU A 959 32.02 5.31 16.02
N SER A 960 31.88 5.69 14.77
CA SER A 960 31.31 6.96 14.34
C SER A 960 29.91 6.79 13.75
N PHE A 961 28.96 7.55 14.28
CA PHE A 961 27.59 7.64 13.78
C PHE A 961 27.48 8.78 12.76
N ILE A 962 27.08 8.49 11.52
CA ILE A 962 27.14 9.46 10.41
C ILE A 962 25.76 9.67 9.78
N ASP A 963 25.38 10.94 9.58
CA ASP A 963 24.11 11.36 8.97
C ASP A 963 24.33 12.38 7.84
N PRO A 964 24.32 11.97 6.56
CA PRO A 964 24.41 12.85 5.40
C PRO A 964 23.05 13.49 5.06
N HIS A 965 22.64 14.52 5.83
CA HIS A 965 21.31 15.13 5.76
C HIS A 965 21.31 16.64 5.51
N GLY A 966 20.20 17.21 5.03
CA GLY A 966 20.05 18.67 4.85
C GLY A 966 19.67 19.41 6.15
N LEU A 967 20.21 20.61 6.38
CA LEU A 967 19.99 21.40 7.61
C LEU A 967 19.08 22.62 7.44
N MET A 968 18.53 22.87 6.24
CA MET A 968 17.71 24.05 5.92
C MET A 968 16.61 24.40 6.94
N HIS A 969 16.07 23.40 7.63
CA HIS A 969 14.92 23.55 8.52
C HIS A 969 15.19 23.09 9.96
N ALA A 970 16.46 22.89 10.32
CA ALA A 970 16.84 22.50 11.67
C ALA A 970 16.69 23.68 12.67
N ARG A 971 16.53 23.37 13.96
CA ARG A 971 16.19 24.35 15.01
C ARG A 971 17.43 24.94 15.72
N GLY A 972 18.49 25.26 14.98
CA GLY A 972 19.73 25.83 15.54
C GLY A 972 20.40 24.92 16.59
N ASP A 973 21.06 25.50 17.60
CA ASP A 973 21.80 24.77 18.68
C ASP A 973 20.94 23.81 19.54
N GLU A 974 19.62 23.98 19.52
CA GLU A 974 18.71 23.06 20.21
C GLU A 974 18.33 21.85 19.35
N ASP A 975 18.81 21.79 18.11
CA ASP A 975 18.56 20.69 17.22
C ASP A 975 19.16 19.38 17.77
N ARG A 976 18.34 18.35 17.74
CA ARG A 976 18.63 17.05 18.33
C ARG A 976 19.79 16.35 17.62
N LYS A 977 20.01 16.64 16.33
CA LYS A 977 21.12 16.11 15.55
C LYS A 977 22.46 16.67 16.02
N ILE A 978 22.50 17.94 16.40
CA ILE A 978 23.72 18.62 16.87
C ILE A 978 24.06 18.15 18.28
N ARG A 979 23.07 18.11 19.18
CA ARG A 979 23.28 17.64 20.56
C ARG A 979 23.58 16.15 20.66
N PHE A 980 23.42 15.39 19.57
CA PHE A 980 23.70 13.96 19.58
C PHE A 980 25.18 13.66 19.86
N ALA A 981 26.10 14.50 19.37
CA ALA A 981 27.53 14.37 19.66
C ALA A 981 27.84 14.42 21.17
N GLU A 982 27.21 15.33 21.91
CA GLU A 982 27.37 15.43 23.36
C GLU A 982 26.84 14.19 24.10
N ARG A 983 25.70 13.65 23.64
CA ARG A 983 25.10 12.45 24.24
C ARG A 983 25.98 11.23 24.04
N VAL A 984 26.51 11.05 22.84
CA VAL A 984 27.40 9.93 22.51
C VAL A 984 28.63 9.93 23.43
N LYS A 985 29.21 11.10 23.72
CA LYS A 985 30.35 11.20 24.67
C LYS A 985 29.98 10.87 26.11
N LYS A 986 28.77 11.20 26.59
CA LYS A 986 28.30 10.74 27.91
C LYS A 986 28.23 9.22 28.02
N HIS A 987 27.82 8.54 26.94
CA HIS A 987 27.80 7.08 26.92
C HIS A 987 29.22 6.49 26.87
N GLU A 988 30.15 7.12 26.15
CA GLU A 988 31.58 6.75 26.15
C GLU A 988 32.14 6.79 27.58
N ASP A 989 31.96 7.92 28.28
CA ASP A 989 32.45 8.12 29.65
C ASP A 989 31.87 7.10 30.63
N ARG A 990 30.56 6.81 30.53
CA ARG A 990 29.87 5.85 31.39
C ARG A 990 30.33 4.42 31.17
N LEU A 991 30.48 4.02 29.90
CA LEU A 991 30.88 2.66 29.54
C LEU A 991 32.35 2.39 29.84
N GLY A 992 33.19 3.43 29.89
CA GLY A 992 34.52 3.39 30.50
C GLY A 992 35.54 2.46 29.81
N ARG A 993 35.29 2.04 28.56
CA ARG A 993 36.26 1.28 27.75
C ARG A 993 37.31 2.22 27.18
N SER A 994 38.57 2.03 27.56
CA SER A 994 39.69 2.84 27.05
C SER A 994 40.08 2.51 25.60
N ASP A 995 39.63 1.37 25.09
CA ASP A 995 39.92 0.82 23.76
C ASP A 995 38.84 1.16 22.72
N VAL A 996 37.78 1.88 23.11
CA VAL A 996 36.70 2.31 22.20
C VAL A 996 36.44 3.81 22.33
N ARG A 997 36.32 4.50 21.20
CA ARG A 997 35.85 5.90 21.12
C ARG A 997 34.56 5.97 20.34
N LEU A 998 33.65 6.83 20.77
CA LEU A 998 32.37 7.04 20.13
C LEU A 998 32.27 8.46 19.60
N ASP A 999 31.99 8.61 18.32
CA ASP A 999 31.89 9.91 17.65
C ASP A 999 30.59 10.02 16.86
N SER A 1000 30.17 11.24 16.57
CA SER A 1000 28.97 11.50 15.77
C SER A 1000 29.22 12.69 14.85
N PHE A 1001 28.82 12.57 13.59
CA PHE A 1001 29.01 13.61 12.58
C PHE A 1001 27.77 13.79 11.71
N VAL A 1002 27.43 15.05 11.43
CA VAL A 1002 26.36 15.43 10.49
C VAL A 1002 27.00 16.00 9.23
N PHE A 1003 26.77 15.37 8.08
CA PHE A 1003 27.24 15.85 6.77
C PHE A 1003 26.12 16.63 6.10
N SER A 1004 26.15 17.95 6.23
CA SER A 1004 25.12 18.84 5.72
C SER A 1004 25.07 18.85 4.19
N GLN A 1005 23.97 18.34 3.62
CA GLN A 1005 23.67 18.52 2.20
C GLN A 1005 23.25 19.96 1.86
N THR A 1006 23.05 20.80 2.88
CA THR A 1006 22.75 22.23 2.75
C THR A 1006 24.04 23.04 2.88
N PRO A 1007 24.38 23.91 1.90
CA PRO A 1007 25.51 24.83 2.00
C PRO A 1007 25.40 25.74 3.23
N TYR A 1008 26.52 26.04 3.89
CA TYR A 1008 26.58 26.91 5.07
C TYR A 1008 25.91 28.27 4.82
N GLN A 1009 26.10 28.84 3.62
CA GLN A 1009 25.49 30.13 3.25
C GLN A 1009 23.97 30.14 3.41
N ALA A 1010 23.30 29.00 3.18
CA ALA A 1010 21.85 28.87 3.28
C ALA A 1010 21.33 28.75 4.72
N ILE A 1011 22.21 28.46 5.69
CA ILE A 1011 21.89 28.40 7.14
C ILE A 1011 22.62 29.48 7.96
N SER A 1012 23.29 30.41 7.32
CA SER A 1012 24.03 31.52 7.96
C SER A 1012 23.18 32.39 8.90
N TRP A 1013 21.86 32.33 8.77
CA TRP A 1013 20.89 32.99 9.66
C TRP A 1013 20.86 32.41 11.09
N TRP A 1014 21.55 31.30 11.37
CA TRP A 1014 21.69 30.74 12.72
C TRP A 1014 22.63 31.54 13.62
N GLY A 1015 23.47 32.41 13.05
CA GLY A 1015 24.40 33.24 13.83
C GLY A 1015 25.66 32.55 14.33
N HIS A 1016 25.86 31.25 14.02
CA HIS A 1016 27.10 30.52 14.25
C HIS A 1016 28.03 30.65 13.05
N THR A 1017 29.34 30.73 13.29
CA THR A 1017 30.32 30.64 12.21
C THR A 1017 30.43 29.20 11.72
N GLN A 1018 30.88 29.01 10.48
CA GLN A 1018 31.10 27.68 9.92
C GLN A 1018 32.06 26.87 10.81
N GLU A 1019 33.12 27.49 11.33
CA GLU A 1019 34.08 26.83 12.21
C GLU A 1019 33.47 26.38 13.55
N ALA A 1020 32.49 27.12 14.08
CA ALA A 1020 31.80 26.75 15.31
C ALA A 1020 30.87 25.54 15.12
N LEU A 1021 30.21 25.46 13.95
CA LEU A 1021 29.40 24.31 13.57
C LEU A 1021 30.29 23.08 13.29
N GLU A 1022 31.42 23.27 12.62
CA GLU A 1022 32.41 22.21 12.40
C GLU A 1022 33.00 21.69 13.72
N ALA A 1023 33.29 22.58 14.69
CA ALA A 1023 33.69 22.18 16.03
C ALA A 1023 32.59 21.41 16.79
N SER A 1024 31.34 21.61 16.41
CA SER A 1024 30.17 20.86 16.90
C SER A 1024 29.86 19.62 16.04
N HIS A 1025 30.82 19.16 15.24
CA HIS A 1025 30.75 17.99 14.36
C HIS A 1025 29.72 18.08 13.23
N VAL A 1026 29.40 19.30 12.78
CA VAL A 1026 28.56 19.56 11.60
C VAL A 1026 29.46 19.98 10.43
N LEU A 1027 29.53 19.14 9.39
CA LEU A 1027 30.43 19.29 8.25
C LEU A 1027 29.67 19.65 6.98
N PHE A 1028 30.27 20.45 6.10
CA PHE A 1028 29.63 21.00 4.89
C PHE A 1028 30.30 20.49 3.60
N PRO A 1029 29.99 19.27 3.13
CA PRO A 1029 30.58 18.70 1.93
C PRO A 1029 30.30 19.51 0.66
N GLN A 1030 29.15 20.20 0.54
CA GLN A 1030 28.88 21.04 -0.66
C GLN A 1030 29.81 22.26 -0.77
N ASP A 1031 30.27 22.79 0.35
CA ASP A 1031 31.15 23.94 0.36
C ASP A 1031 32.61 23.51 0.15
N GLN A 1032 33.01 22.34 0.70
CA GLN A 1032 34.38 21.81 0.61
C GLN A 1032 34.42 20.26 0.61
N PRO A 1033 34.17 19.58 -0.52
CA PRO A 1033 33.92 18.13 -0.58
C PRO A 1033 35.07 17.27 -0.02
N GLN A 1034 36.29 17.49 -0.50
CA GLN A 1034 37.46 16.72 -0.06
C GLN A 1034 37.95 17.08 1.35
N ARG A 1035 37.55 18.25 1.87
CA ARG A 1035 37.95 18.72 3.20
C ARG A 1035 37.02 18.20 4.29
N ALA A 1036 35.74 17.96 3.99
CA ALA A 1036 34.77 17.49 4.97
C ALA A 1036 35.13 16.10 5.53
N VAL A 1037 35.39 15.11 4.67
CA VAL A 1037 35.79 13.76 5.12
C VAL A 1037 37.12 13.79 5.87
N ARG A 1038 38.12 14.51 5.35
CA ARG A 1038 39.40 14.68 6.05
C ARG A 1038 39.21 15.28 7.44
N LYS A 1039 38.40 16.33 7.55
CA LYS A 1039 38.14 17.02 8.81
C LYS A 1039 37.40 16.13 9.80
N MET A 1040 36.56 15.21 9.34
CA MET A 1040 35.99 14.16 10.20
C MET A 1040 37.11 13.31 10.85
N PHE A 1041 38.06 12.80 10.07
CA PHE A 1041 39.19 12.02 10.62
C PHE A 1041 40.11 12.85 11.53
N GLU A 1042 40.29 14.15 11.25
CA GLU A 1042 41.03 15.08 12.12
C GLU A 1042 40.29 15.31 13.46
N LEU A 1043 38.96 15.49 13.42
CA LEU A 1043 38.12 15.67 14.62
C LEU A 1043 38.01 14.38 15.46
N MET A 1044 38.07 13.21 14.83
CA MET A 1044 38.21 11.93 15.53
C MET A 1044 39.57 11.79 16.24
N GLY A 1045 40.53 12.69 15.99
CA GLY A 1045 41.89 12.61 16.51
C GLY A 1045 42.73 11.52 15.84
N THR A 1046 42.28 10.98 14.71
CA THR A 1046 42.96 9.91 13.97
C THR A 1046 44.02 10.47 13.02
N LEU A 1047 43.77 11.62 12.39
CA LEU A 1047 44.74 12.34 11.55
C LEU A 1047 45.17 13.67 12.18
N PRO A 1048 46.42 14.11 11.99
CA PRO A 1048 46.86 15.44 12.40
C PRO A 1048 46.15 16.54 11.60
N ALA A 1049 45.77 17.63 12.26
CA ALA A 1049 45.13 18.78 11.61
C ALA A 1049 45.99 19.32 10.45
N ALA A 1050 45.39 19.51 9.28
CA ALA A 1050 46.05 20.19 8.17
C ALA A 1050 46.44 21.63 8.59
N GLY A 1051 47.73 21.95 8.51
CA GLY A 1051 48.28 23.27 8.81
C GLY A 1051 47.89 24.35 7.81
#